data_AF-A0A9J9BBK1-F1
#
_entry.id   AF-A0A9J9BBK1-F1
#
_cell.length_a   1.000
_cell.length_b   1.000
_cell.length_c   1.000
_cell.angle_alpha   90.00
_cell.angle_beta   90.00
_cell.angle_gamma   90.00
#
_symmetry.space_group_name_H-M   'P 1'
#
loop_
_entity.id
_entity.type
_entity.pdbx_description
1 polymer ?
#
loop_
_entity_poly.entity_id
_entity_poly.type
_entity_poly.pdbx_seq_one_letter_code
_entity_poly.pdbx_strand_id
1 'polypeptide(L)'
;MLSYLKKEISRFPFFRQSKCKSVSPEEQYFNAYAGPEFNGDSAKALLLKKRLPGFIFGAFRNVAATQIHIAKPIKFLKLELIAEFPEVLNFNYIAIWARDGNGSLYKIEKGYECSMSTLIDALPDANAVMSGGVENSVSAHSRREVKPWWSIVFSEPHFVEFVEFYNRKDKWGIRARSIIFTGYDEDSKRVFRGGRILKKGAEDLFSRQALPLIKRCDSYLKSQGHTKLATQLESSFSKYVTKSVCDTTDKSALLDLIRKINSTIGYSTPDLPNVQKDAVKIVIPRTTKFIRIVGFRRKLERPVKLNISVKNKLITLDEESSTDFSLNYLPLKEHLWTLQHPHVFNFSSADLASCKSVSLWCEDFYSGDAFVQRIVQASDDGVEWKTLDSTIDKLAAHLALISMQEWVLGDDWDERFADHLGQFLATYRMSQARTVKPLFRGNKNLLTAFYDGVESGGNTATYLPPVIYTRHGLTVPFEHIDSQFLATRMKRFTDFLELKLNLKAFPCYGTLLGIHRDGDFLPHDDDIDLAVVVDLPENVTYLDATLAWADVLRGLGVSCKPPTPTSLNLHCYFEDFDMDLFFIYRMPEQPKKVWTHMQGYRVREVSKSLLEPLGKMEFRGYEFYAPAQIEAFLEDRYGKGWTTPDPTFEL
;
A
#
# COMPACT_ATOMS: atom_id res chain seq x y z
N MET A 1 -13.45 -24.00 -19.17
CA MET A 1 -13.61 -22.86 -18.25
C MET A 1 -14.31 -21.63 -18.85
N LEU A 2 -13.73 -20.86 -19.79
CA LEU A 2 -14.29 -19.58 -20.29
C LEU A 2 -15.64 -19.72 -21.01
N SER A 3 -15.81 -20.73 -21.86
CA SER A 3 -17.09 -21.00 -22.53
C SER A 3 -18.11 -21.61 -21.57
N TYR A 4 -17.68 -22.29 -20.49
CA TYR A 4 -18.53 -22.92 -19.49
C TYR A 4 -19.01 -21.92 -18.45
N LEU A 5 -18.13 -21.10 -17.83
CA LEU A 5 -18.53 -20.02 -16.93
C LEU A 5 -19.32 -18.92 -17.66
N LYS A 6 -18.92 -18.51 -18.89
CA LYS A 6 -19.75 -17.59 -19.70
C LYS A 6 -21.09 -18.21 -20.14
N LYS A 7 -21.14 -19.51 -20.51
CA LYS A 7 -22.42 -20.21 -20.82
C LYS A 7 -23.30 -20.40 -19.59
N GLU A 8 -22.75 -20.84 -18.47
CA GLU A 8 -23.52 -21.19 -17.26
C GLU A 8 -24.11 -19.92 -16.65
N ILE A 9 -23.31 -18.85 -16.52
CA ILE A 9 -23.79 -17.56 -16.02
C ILE A 9 -24.92 -17.00 -16.91
N SER A 10 -24.85 -17.22 -18.23
CA SER A 10 -25.88 -16.77 -19.18
C SER A 10 -27.11 -17.66 -19.33
N ARG A 11 -27.17 -18.89 -18.75
CA ARG A 11 -28.21 -19.90 -19.11
C ARG A 11 -29.26 -20.31 -18.07
N PHE A 12 -29.23 -19.89 -16.80
CA PHE A 12 -30.21 -20.41 -15.84
C PHE A 12 -31.69 -19.97 -16.04
N PRO A 13 -32.66 -20.91 -16.16
CA PRO A 13 -34.09 -20.72 -15.94
C PRO A 13 -34.56 -21.22 -14.54
N PHE A 14 -35.82 -20.91 -14.20
CA PHE A 14 -36.48 -20.74 -12.88
C PHE A 14 -36.88 -21.96 -11.99
N PHE A 15 -37.22 -21.61 -10.72
CA PHE A 15 -38.31 -22.07 -9.78
C PHE A 15 -37.84 -22.65 -8.41
N ARG A 16 -38.49 -22.51 -7.23
CA ARG A 16 -39.82 -22.04 -6.74
C ARG A 16 -39.68 -21.54 -5.28
N GLN A 17 -40.57 -20.65 -4.83
CA GLN A 17 -40.71 -20.19 -3.44
C GLN A 17 -40.84 -21.34 -2.42
N SER A 18 -40.20 -21.21 -1.25
CA SER A 18 -40.69 -21.80 0.00
C SER A 18 -40.33 -20.91 1.20
N LYS A 19 -41.23 -20.93 2.19
CA LYS A 19 -41.41 -19.95 3.28
C LYS A 19 -40.34 -20.03 4.38
N CYS A 20 -40.04 -18.84 4.92
CA CYS A 20 -39.59 -18.48 6.28
C CYS A 20 -38.57 -19.36 7.03
N LYS A 21 -37.46 -18.72 7.43
CA LYS A 21 -36.92 -18.74 8.81
C LYS A 21 -36.05 -17.49 9.04
N SER A 22 -35.95 -17.08 10.30
CA SER A 22 -35.34 -15.84 10.83
C SER A 22 -34.24 -15.22 9.96
N VAL A 23 -34.54 -14.03 9.48
CA VAL A 23 -33.67 -13.16 8.67
C VAL A 23 -32.66 -12.49 9.62
N SER A 24 -31.35 -12.64 9.37
CA SER A 24 -30.34 -11.96 10.20
C SER A 24 -30.48 -10.43 10.07
N PRO A 25 -29.94 -9.63 11.00
CA PRO A 25 -29.88 -8.18 10.85
C PRO A 25 -29.25 -7.75 9.51
N GLU A 26 -28.28 -8.49 8.96
CA GLU A 26 -27.75 -8.22 7.61
C GLU A 26 -28.80 -8.47 6.52
N GLU A 27 -29.57 -9.56 6.56
CA GLU A 27 -30.61 -9.79 5.55
C GLU A 27 -31.81 -8.81 5.68
N GLN A 28 -32.14 -8.32 6.89
CA GLN A 28 -33.13 -7.25 7.09
C GLN A 28 -32.63 -5.91 6.54
N TYR A 29 -31.35 -5.61 6.76
CA TYR A 29 -30.65 -4.50 6.15
C TYR A 29 -30.74 -4.62 4.62
N PHE A 30 -30.42 -5.77 4.04
CA PHE A 30 -30.40 -5.96 2.59
C PHE A 30 -31.75 -5.92 1.88
N ASN A 31 -32.82 -6.41 2.50
CA ASN A 31 -34.16 -6.32 1.94
C ASN A 31 -34.69 -4.87 1.86
N ALA A 32 -34.14 -3.96 2.68
CA ALA A 32 -34.46 -2.53 2.60
C ALA A 32 -33.77 -1.79 1.43
N TYR A 33 -32.78 -2.40 0.75
CA TYR A 33 -32.00 -1.78 -0.37
C TYR A 33 -32.41 -2.24 -1.77
N ALA A 34 -33.32 -3.20 -1.89
CA ALA A 34 -33.91 -3.54 -3.17
C ALA A 34 -35.06 -2.57 -3.47
N GLY A 35 -34.74 -1.43 -4.11
CA GLY A 35 -35.77 -0.54 -4.65
C GLY A 35 -36.68 -1.25 -5.68
N PRO A 36 -37.85 -0.68 -6.01
CA PRO A 36 -38.88 -1.33 -6.85
C PRO A 36 -38.44 -1.69 -8.29
N GLU A 37 -37.30 -1.18 -8.78
CA GLU A 37 -36.70 -1.57 -10.07
C GLU A 37 -35.88 -2.87 -10.03
N PHE A 38 -35.74 -3.53 -8.87
CA PHE A 38 -34.99 -4.80 -8.69
C PHE A 38 -35.74 -6.08 -9.12
N ASN A 39 -36.82 -5.96 -9.90
CA ASN A 39 -37.66 -7.09 -10.29
C ASN A 39 -37.12 -7.82 -11.54
N GLY A 40 -36.47 -8.97 -11.29
CA GLY A 40 -36.17 -10.00 -12.29
C GLY A 40 -34.71 -10.44 -12.34
N ASP A 41 -33.77 -9.49 -12.24
CA ASP A 41 -32.32 -9.72 -12.41
C ASP A 41 -31.57 -10.01 -11.09
N SER A 42 -32.27 -10.00 -9.95
CA SER A 42 -31.69 -9.93 -8.59
C SER A 42 -31.15 -11.24 -8.02
N ALA A 43 -31.70 -12.41 -8.38
CA ALA A 43 -31.38 -13.68 -7.72
C ALA A 43 -29.91 -14.14 -7.90
N LYS A 44 -29.31 -13.91 -9.08
CA LYS A 44 -27.91 -14.29 -9.37
C LYS A 44 -26.88 -13.36 -8.71
N ALA A 45 -27.16 -12.05 -8.69
CA ALA A 45 -26.33 -11.08 -7.98
C ALA A 45 -26.40 -11.31 -6.46
N LEU A 46 -27.58 -11.67 -5.94
CA LEU A 46 -27.74 -12.13 -4.57
C LEU A 46 -26.88 -13.38 -4.29
N LEU A 47 -26.81 -14.33 -5.23
CA LEU A 47 -26.04 -15.56 -5.06
C LEU A 47 -24.54 -15.31 -5.02
N LEU A 48 -23.98 -14.56 -5.97
CA LEU A 48 -22.55 -14.21 -5.97
C LEU A 48 -22.19 -13.41 -4.71
N LYS A 49 -23.04 -12.45 -4.32
CA LYS A 49 -22.88 -11.65 -3.10
C LYS A 49 -22.95 -12.51 -1.83
N LYS A 50 -23.84 -13.49 -1.78
CA LYS A 50 -23.98 -14.41 -0.64
C LYS A 50 -22.82 -15.40 -0.54
N ARG A 51 -22.27 -15.83 -1.68
CA ARG A 51 -21.17 -16.82 -1.73
C ARG A 51 -19.80 -16.20 -1.58
N LEU A 52 -19.62 -15.04 -2.18
CA LEU A 52 -18.38 -14.28 -2.23
C LEU A 52 -18.58 -12.87 -1.64
N PRO A 53 -19.02 -12.74 -0.37
CA PRO A 53 -19.25 -11.44 0.25
C PRO A 53 -18.01 -10.54 0.17
N GLY A 54 -16.82 -11.09 0.39
CA GLY A 54 -15.54 -10.37 0.31
C GLY A 54 -15.19 -9.83 -1.07
N PHE A 55 -15.75 -10.42 -2.14
CA PHE A 55 -15.56 -9.90 -3.50
C PHE A 55 -16.36 -8.61 -3.73
N ILE A 56 -17.59 -8.55 -3.18
CA ILE A 56 -18.42 -7.35 -3.22
C ILE A 56 -17.79 -6.27 -2.34
N PHE A 57 -17.46 -6.64 -1.10
CA PHE A 57 -16.74 -5.81 -0.17
C PHE A 57 -15.82 -6.66 0.70
N GLY A 58 -14.50 -6.45 0.57
CA GLY A 58 -13.48 -7.11 1.37
C GLY A 58 -12.50 -6.07 1.90
N ALA A 59 -12.24 -6.09 3.19
CA ALA A 59 -11.42 -5.09 3.87
C ALA A 59 -9.97 -5.06 3.35
N PHE A 60 -9.37 -6.21 3.07
CA PHE A 60 -8.05 -6.32 2.43
C PHE A 60 -8.11 -5.87 0.97
N ARG A 61 -9.10 -6.29 0.17
CA ARG A 61 -9.23 -5.79 -1.22
C ARG A 61 -9.33 -4.26 -1.33
N ASN A 62 -9.83 -3.58 -0.29
CA ASN A 62 -9.95 -2.12 -0.26
C ASN A 62 -8.63 -1.36 -0.08
N VAL A 63 -7.52 -2.03 0.25
CA VAL A 63 -6.22 -1.34 0.40
C VAL A 63 -5.65 -0.83 -0.93
N ALA A 64 -6.26 -1.25 -2.06
CA ALA A 64 -5.94 -0.82 -3.42
C ALA A 64 -7.18 -0.35 -4.19
N ALA A 65 -6.93 0.27 -5.35
CA ALA A 65 -8.00 0.75 -6.21
C ALA A 65 -8.88 -0.37 -6.76
N THR A 66 -10.14 0.02 -6.99
CA THR A 66 -11.07 -0.72 -7.84
C THR A 66 -11.15 -0.04 -9.19
N GLN A 67 -10.82 -0.77 -10.26
CA GLN A 67 -11.01 -0.27 -11.62
C GLN A 67 -12.45 -0.52 -12.08
N ILE A 68 -13.15 0.52 -12.52
CA ILE A 68 -14.49 0.47 -13.10
C ILE A 68 -14.37 0.76 -14.59
N HIS A 69 -14.59 -0.26 -15.43
CA HIS A 69 -14.51 -0.12 -16.89
C HIS A 69 -15.77 0.55 -17.45
N ILE A 70 -15.56 1.58 -18.28
CA ILE A 70 -16.62 2.40 -18.87
C ILE A 70 -16.61 2.24 -20.39
N ALA A 71 -15.48 2.53 -21.04
CA ALA A 71 -15.27 2.51 -22.50
C ALA A 71 -16.38 3.24 -23.29
N LYS A 72 -16.68 4.49 -22.89
CA LYS A 72 -17.72 5.34 -23.51
C LYS A 72 -17.28 6.82 -23.54
N PRO A 73 -17.80 7.63 -24.48
CA PRO A 73 -17.76 9.08 -24.36
C PRO A 73 -18.56 9.54 -23.15
N ILE A 74 -17.93 10.27 -22.24
CA ILE A 74 -18.52 10.80 -21.00
C ILE A 74 -18.26 12.31 -20.95
N LYS A 75 -19.32 13.09 -20.79
CA LYS A 75 -19.28 14.52 -20.44
C LYS A 75 -19.41 14.72 -18.93
N PHE A 76 -20.18 13.85 -18.28
CA PHE A 76 -20.50 13.93 -16.86
C PHE A 76 -20.46 12.55 -16.21
N LEU A 77 -19.74 12.42 -15.10
CA LEU A 77 -19.66 11.19 -14.31
C LEU A 77 -20.13 11.46 -12.88
N LYS A 78 -21.04 10.63 -12.38
CA LYS A 78 -21.58 10.70 -11.02
C LYS A 78 -21.27 9.40 -10.26
N LEU A 79 -20.78 9.55 -9.04
CA LEU A 79 -20.63 8.50 -8.04
C LEU A 79 -21.68 8.72 -6.94
N GLU A 80 -22.44 7.70 -6.60
CA GLU A 80 -23.48 7.80 -5.58
C GLU A 80 -23.53 6.57 -4.68
N LEU A 81 -23.77 6.78 -3.40
CA LEU A 81 -24.23 5.70 -2.52
C LEU A 81 -25.74 5.55 -2.74
N ILE A 82 -26.24 4.35 -3.00
CA ILE A 82 -27.68 4.13 -3.20
C ILE A 82 -28.42 3.68 -1.94
N ALA A 83 -27.78 3.78 -0.79
CA ALA A 83 -28.36 3.46 0.51
C ALA A 83 -29.58 4.36 0.81
N GLU A 84 -30.72 3.75 1.20
CA GLU A 84 -31.96 4.43 1.59
C GLU A 84 -31.98 4.93 3.05
N PHE A 85 -30.81 4.99 3.71
CA PHE A 85 -30.65 5.51 5.08
C PHE A 85 -29.46 6.47 5.09
N PRO A 86 -29.36 7.36 6.10
CA PRO A 86 -28.28 8.32 6.18
C PRO A 86 -26.90 7.67 6.35
N GLU A 87 -26.02 7.88 5.37
CA GLU A 87 -24.65 7.37 5.28
C GLU A 87 -23.70 8.52 4.90
N VAL A 88 -22.40 8.29 4.92
CA VAL A 88 -21.37 9.26 4.51
C VAL A 88 -20.65 8.74 3.28
N LEU A 89 -20.61 9.52 2.21
CA LEU A 89 -19.71 9.28 1.09
C LEU A 89 -18.33 9.81 1.47
N ASN A 90 -17.38 8.91 1.66
CA ASN A 90 -16.00 9.27 1.93
C ASN A 90 -15.03 8.32 1.23
N PHE A 91 -14.06 8.88 0.52
CA PHE A 91 -13.05 8.13 -0.22
C PHE A 91 -11.78 8.97 -0.39
N ASN A 92 -10.70 8.31 -0.79
CA ASN A 92 -9.38 8.92 -0.76
C ASN A 92 -9.06 9.62 -2.07
N TYR A 93 -9.25 8.93 -3.19
CA TYR A 93 -8.74 9.38 -4.47
C TYR A 93 -9.50 8.74 -5.63
N ILE A 94 -9.58 9.45 -6.75
CA ILE A 94 -10.13 8.93 -7.99
C ILE A 94 -9.22 9.33 -9.16
N ALA A 95 -8.85 8.36 -10.00
CA ALA A 95 -8.17 8.62 -11.27
C ALA A 95 -9.08 8.22 -12.43
N ILE A 96 -9.20 9.10 -13.42
CA ILE A 96 -10.03 8.86 -14.61
C ILE A 96 -9.11 8.76 -15.81
N TRP A 97 -9.16 7.61 -16.49
CA TRP A 97 -8.32 7.30 -17.63
C TRP A 97 -9.16 7.34 -18.90
N ALA A 98 -8.71 8.12 -19.87
CA ALA A 98 -9.37 8.31 -21.16
C ALA A 98 -8.46 7.89 -22.32
N ARG A 99 -9.06 7.65 -23.49
CA ARG A 99 -8.32 7.43 -24.74
C ARG A 99 -8.33 8.70 -25.58
N ASP A 100 -7.21 8.98 -26.22
CA ASP A 100 -7.11 10.02 -27.25
C ASP A 100 -7.58 9.48 -28.62
N GLY A 101 -7.54 10.34 -29.64
CA GLY A 101 -7.93 9.96 -31.02
C GLY A 101 -7.04 8.86 -31.64
N ASN A 102 -5.86 8.61 -31.08
CA ASN A 102 -4.93 7.56 -31.51
C ASN A 102 -5.12 6.26 -30.70
N GLY A 103 -6.02 6.25 -29.71
CA GLY A 103 -6.27 5.13 -28.82
C GLY A 103 -5.33 5.05 -27.62
N SER A 104 -4.41 6.00 -27.45
CA SER A 104 -3.47 6.05 -26.33
C SER A 104 -4.19 6.44 -25.04
N LEU A 105 -3.84 5.77 -23.94
CA LEU A 105 -4.39 6.08 -22.63
C LEU A 105 -3.70 7.29 -22.01
N TYR A 106 -4.49 8.21 -21.47
CA TYR A 106 -4.00 9.30 -20.64
C TYR A 106 -4.90 9.49 -19.43
N LYS A 107 -4.34 10.04 -18.35
CA LYS A 107 -5.08 10.41 -17.15
C LYS A 107 -5.62 11.84 -17.32
N ILE A 108 -6.88 12.06 -16.99
CA ILE A 108 -7.47 13.41 -16.98
C ILE A 108 -6.98 14.15 -15.73
N GLU A 109 -6.24 15.24 -15.92
CA GLU A 109 -5.66 16.03 -14.82
C GLU A 109 -6.14 17.48 -14.78
N LYS A 110 -6.89 17.93 -15.78
CA LYS A 110 -7.45 19.29 -15.88
C LYS A 110 -8.69 19.32 -16.76
N GLY A 111 -9.35 20.48 -16.85
CA GLY A 111 -10.52 20.65 -17.73
C GLY A 111 -11.77 20.00 -17.15
N TYR A 112 -11.98 20.13 -15.84
CA TYR A 112 -13.14 19.58 -15.17
C TYR A 112 -13.57 20.46 -14.00
N GLU A 113 -14.80 20.25 -13.54
CA GLU A 113 -15.34 20.80 -12.31
C GLU A 113 -16.01 19.68 -11.52
N CYS A 114 -15.64 19.56 -10.24
CA CYS A 114 -16.21 18.57 -9.33
C CYS A 114 -17.25 19.21 -8.42
N SER A 115 -18.29 18.45 -8.07
CA SER A 115 -19.30 18.84 -7.10
C SER A 115 -19.69 17.65 -6.22
N MET A 116 -20.24 17.95 -5.03
CA MET A 116 -20.66 16.94 -4.07
C MET A 116 -21.99 17.37 -3.45
N SER A 117 -22.82 16.41 -3.03
CA SER A 117 -24.12 16.66 -2.40
C SER A 117 -24.02 17.58 -1.18
N THR A 118 -23.07 17.30 -0.30
CA THR A 118 -22.68 18.15 0.82
C THR A 118 -21.18 18.01 1.07
N LEU A 119 -20.59 19.02 1.69
CA LEU A 119 -19.21 19.03 2.14
C LEU A 119 -19.17 19.28 3.66
N ILE A 120 -18.18 18.69 4.33
CA ILE A 120 -17.86 19.05 5.72
C ILE A 120 -16.87 20.21 5.73
N ASP A 121 -16.93 21.04 6.77
CA ASP A 121 -16.12 22.25 6.84
C ASP A 121 -14.61 21.96 6.83
N ALA A 122 -14.21 20.80 7.34
CA ALA A 122 -12.80 20.35 7.34
C ALA A 122 -12.27 19.92 5.96
N LEU A 123 -13.14 19.64 4.99
CA LEU A 123 -12.79 19.25 3.62
C LEU A 123 -13.74 19.94 2.63
N PRO A 124 -13.59 21.27 2.44
CA PRO A 124 -14.57 22.09 1.74
C PRO A 124 -14.40 22.11 0.21
N ASP A 125 -13.54 21.28 -0.37
CA ASP A 125 -13.26 21.24 -1.82
C ASP A 125 -13.56 19.87 -2.43
N ALA A 126 -14.54 19.81 -3.33
CA ALA A 126 -14.89 18.59 -4.05
C ALA A 126 -13.83 18.16 -5.08
N ASN A 127 -12.93 19.05 -5.51
CA ASN A 127 -11.86 18.74 -6.46
C ASN A 127 -10.67 18.02 -5.81
N ALA A 128 -10.55 18.06 -4.48
CA ALA A 128 -9.44 17.46 -3.74
C ALA A 128 -9.27 15.96 -4.01
N VAL A 129 -10.31 15.26 -4.45
CA VAL A 129 -10.24 13.83 -4.82
C VAL A 129 -9.50 13.56 -6.13
N MET A 130 -9.34 14.56 -6.99
CA MET A 130 -8.64 14.44 -8.28
C MET A 130 -7.13 14.70 -8.14
N SER A 131 -6.73 15.44 -7.10
CA SER A 131 -5.33 15.74 -6.73
C SER A 131 -4.80 14.90 -5.57
N GLY A 132 -5.65 14.04 -4.99
CA GLY A 132 -5.27 13.13 -3.90
C GLY A 132 -4.23 12.06 -4.31
N GLY A 133 -3.86 11.22 -3.35
CA GLY A 133 -2.87 10.15 -3.54
C GLY A 133 -3.41 8.77 -3.22
N VAL A 134 -2.58 7.75 -3.49
CA VAL A 134 -2.85 6.36 -3.10
C VAL A 134 -2.67 6.10 -1.60
N GLU A 135 -2.20 7.10 -0.84
CA GLU A 135 -2.07 7.04 0.60
C GLU A 135 -3.45 7.07 1.30
N ASN A 136 -3.48 6.92 2.62
CA ASN A 136 -4.73 6.96 3.38
C ASN A 136 -5.17 8.40 3.73
N SER A 137 -5.25 9.27 2.71
CA SER A 137 -5.73 10.65 2.82
C SER A 137 -7.21 10.71 2.47
N VAL A 138 -8.05 11.28 3.33
CA VAL A 138 -9.49 11.42 3.04
C VAL A 138 -9.68 12.71 2.25
N SER A 139 -9.96 12.62 0.95
CA SER A 139 -10.14 13.80 0.10
C SER A 139 -11.60 14.15 -0.19
N ALA A 140 -12.52 13.18 -0.08
CA ALA A 140 -13.96 13.44 -0.10
C ALA A 140 -14.61 13.03 1.21
N HIS A 141 -15.51 13.87 1.72
CA HIS A 141 -16.31 13.57 2.89
C HIS A 141 -17.62 14.37 2.89
N SER A 142 -18.75 13.69 2.61
CA SER A 142 -20.07 14.30 2.73
C SER A 142 -20.48 14.46 4.19
N ARG A 143 -21.53 15.25 4.44
CA ARG A 143 -22.30 15.11 5.69
C ARG A 143 -23.03 13.76 5.67
N ARG A 144 -23.54 13.35 6.83
CA ARG A 144 -24.36 12.14 6.92
C ARG A 144 -25.74 12.44 6.35
N GLU A 145 -26.05 11.85 5.20
CA GLU A 145 -27.27 12.13 4.45
C GLU A 145 -27.73 10.91 3.66
N VAL A 146 -28.96 10.96 3.13
CA VAL A 146 -29.50 9.89 2.29
C VAL A 146 -28.95 10.05 0.87
N LYS A 147 -28.41 8.97 0.32
CA LYS A 147 -27.83 8.92 -1.04
C LYS A 147 -26.83 10.05 -1.37
N PRO A 148 -25.77 10.24 -0.55
CA PRO A 148 -24.74 11.21 -0.85
C PRO A 148 -24.06 10.87 -2.19
N TRP A 149 -23.66 11.91 -2.92
CA TRP A 149 -23.05 11.78 -4.23
C TRP A 149 -21.89 12.75 -4.42
N TRP A 150 -20.97 12.35 -5.29
CA TRP A 150 -19.92 13.19 -5.86
C TRP A 150 -20.01 13.11 -7.37
N SER A 151 -19.66 14.17 -8.08
CA SER A 151 -19.69 14.17 -9.53
C SER A 151 -18.61 15.05 -10.13
N ILE A 152 -18.33 14.80 -11.41
CA ILE A 152 -17.36 15.54 -12.22
C ILE A 152 -17.97 15.83 -13.59
N VAL A 153 -17.90 17.09 -14.00
CA VAL A 153 -18.27 17.58 -15.33
C VAL A 153 -16.99 17.94 -16.07
N PHE A 154 -16.79 17.38 -17.25
CA PHE A 154 -15.64 17.71 -18.09
C PHE A 154 -15.95 18.92 -18.98
N SER A 155 -14.93 19.76 -19.22
CA SER A 155 -15.05 20.90 -20.13
C SER A 155 -15.39 20.47 -21.55
N GLU A 156 -14.96 19.27 -21.96
CA GLU A 156 -15.30 18.60 -23.21
C GLU A 156 -15.58 17.10 -22.96
N PRO A 157 -16.38 16.40 -23.78
CA PRO A 157 -16.55 14.96 -23.65
C PRO A 157 -15.23 14.21 -23.81
N HIS A 158 -14.94 13.26 -22.92
CA HIS A 158 -13.79 12.36 -23.03
C HIS A 158 -14.24 10.92 -23.27
N PHE A 159 -13.52 10.17 -24.12
CA PHE A 159 -13.70 8.73 -24.18
C PHE A 159 -13.07 8.09 -22.94
N VAL A 160 -13.84 7.94 -21.86
CA VAL A 160 -13.37 7.37 -20.60
C VAL A 160 -13.28 5.86 -20.76
N GLU A 161 -12.07 5.32 -20.64
CA GLU A 161 -11.81 3.89 -20.67
C GLU A 161 -12.21 3.25 -19.33
N PHE A 162 -11.64 3.73 -18.23
CA PHE A 162 -11.93 3.24 -16.88
C PHE A 162 -11.66 4.29 -15.82
N VAL A 163 -12.16 4.02 -14.62
CA VAL A 163 -11.97 4.83 -13.41
C VAL A 163 -11.28 3.98 -12.35
N GLU A 164 -10.22 4.48 -11.74
CA GLU A 164 -9.61 3.89 -10.54
C GLU A 164 -10.19 4.58 -9.30
N PHE A 165 -11.00 3.84 -8.54
CA PHE A 165 -11.57 4.32 -7.29
C PHE A 165 -10.76 3.84 -6.10
N TYR A 166 -10.11 4.76 -5.39
CA TYR A 166 -9.36 4.49 -4.17
C TYR A 166 -10.22 4.82 -2.96
N ASN A 167 -10.73 3.75 -2.35
CA ASN A 167 -11.54 3.84 -1.14
C ASN A 167 -10.68 4.17 0.08
N ARG A 168 -11.33 4.51 1.20
CA ARG A 168 -10.64 4.53 2.50
C ARG A 168 -10.11 3.15 2.84
N LYS A 169 -8.91 3.13 3.44
CA LYS A 169 -8.23 1.89 3.80
C LYS A 169 -8.43 1.49 5.27
N ASP A 170 -9.30 2.19 5.98
CA ASP A 170 -9.65 1.89 7.35
C ASP A 170 -11.05 1.27 7.47
N LYS A 171 -11.50 1.02 8.70
CA LYS A 171 -12.81 0.45 8.99
C LYS A 171 -13.99 1.21 8.36
N TRP A 172 -13.80 2.47 7.95
CA TRP A 172 -14.86 3.27 7.34
C TRP A 172 -14.97 3.07 5.83
N GLY A 173 -14.03 2.37 5.19
CA GLY A 173 -14.13 1.98 3.78
C GLY A 173 -15.41 1.19 3.47
N ILE A 174 -15.98 0.51 4.46
CA ILE A 174 -17.29 -0.19 4.38
C ILE A 174 -18.42 0.69 3.86
N ARG A 175 -18.34 2.01 4.03
CA ARG A 175 -19.38 2.95 3.57
C ARG A 175 -19.52 2.97 2.05
N ALA A 176 -18.46 2.68 1.31
CA ALA A 176 -18.52 2.58 -0.16
C ALA A 176 -19.15 1.27 -0.68
N ARG A 177 -19.62 0.37 0.19
CA ARG A 177 -20.19 -0.94 -0.21
C ARG A 177 -21.40 -0.84 -1.14
N SER A 178 -22.09 0.31 -1.19
CA SER A 178 -23.25 0.56 -2.05
C SER A 178 -22.98 1.55 -3.19
N ILE A 179 -21.71 1.81 -3.50
CA ILE A 179 -21.34 2.80 -4.50
C ILE A 179 -21.70 2.35 -5.93
N ILE A 180 -22.23 3.28 -6.71
CA ILE A 180 -22.52 3.14 -8.14
C ILE A 180 -21.92 4.32 -8.90
N PHE A 181 -21.42 4.02 -10.08
CA PHE A 181 -20.88 4.96 -11.06
C PHE A 181 -21.89 5.08 -12.20
N THR A 182 -22.27 6.30 -12.55
CA THR A 182 -23.18 6.59 -13.64
C THR A 182 -22.55 7.64 -14.56
N GLY A 183 -22.41 7.30 -15.83
CA GLY A 183 -21.82 8.16 -16.85
C GLY A 183 -22.87 8.66 -17.84
N TYR A 184 -22.73 9.92 -18.24
CA TYR A 184 -23.64 10.63 -19.12
C TYR A 184 -22.86 11.28 -20.28
N ASP A 185 -23.46 11.29 -21.46
CA ASP A 185 -22.93 11.97 -22.64
C ASP A 185 -23.24 13.49 -22.63
N GLU A 186 -22.88 14.18 -23.72
CA GLU A 186 -23.08 15.61 -23.89
C GLU A 186 -24.56 16.05 -23.84
N ASP A 187 -25.46 15.16 -24.25
CA ASP A 187 -26.91 15.38 -24.24
C ASP A 187 -27.54 15.04 -22.88
N SER A 188 -26.73 14.83 -21.83
CA SER A 188 -27.16 14.39 -20.50
C SER A 188 -27.88 13.03 -20.50
N LYS A 189 -27.70 12.21 -21.53
CA LYS A 189 -28.25 10.86 -21.59
C LYS A 189 -27.31 9.90 -20.88
N ARG A 190 -27.88 9.04 -20.02
CA ARG A 190 -27.12 8.01 -19.31
C ARG A 190 -26.61 6.95 -20.29
N VAL A 191 -25.29 6.88 -20.46
CA VAL A 191 -24.60 5.92 -21.35
C VAL A 191 -23.89 4.80 -20.59
N PHE A 192 -23.64 4.99 -19.30
CA PHE A 192 -22.99 4.00 -18.43
C PHE A 192 -23.64 3.94 -17.05
N ARG A 193 -23.72 2.74 -16.48
CA ARG A 193 -24.05 2.52 -15.08
C ARG A 193 -23.40 1.23 -14.57
N GLY A 194 -22.51 1.34 -13.59
CA GLY A 194 -21.70 0.22 -13.10
C GLY A 194 -21.39 0.29 -11.60
N GLY A 195 -20.95 -0.82 -11.03
CA GLY A 195 -20.62 -0.94 -9.60
C GLY A 195 -20.72 -2.38 -9.11
N ARG A 196 -20.05 -2.71 -8.00
CA ARG A 196 -19.97 -4.08 -7.45
C ARG A 196 -21.30 -4.63 -6.97
N ILE A 197 -22.26 -3.76 -6.65
CA ILE A 197 -23.60 -4.16 -6.20
C ILE A 197 -24.60 -4.35 -7.34
N LEU A 198 -24.26 -3.92 -8.55
CA LEU A 198 -25.07 -4.14 -9.73
C LEU A 198 -24.69 -5.46 -10.36
N LYS A 199 -25.65 -6.31 -10.72
CA LYS A 199 -25.39 -7.63 -11.31
C LYS A 199 -24.37 -7.58 -12.46
N LYS A 200 -24.66 -6.78 -13.49
CA LYS A 200 -23.79 -6.65 -14.66
C LYS A 200 -22.41 -6.07 -14.31
N GLY A 201 -22.37 -5.14 -13.36
CA GLY A 201 -21.11 -4.56 -12.88
C GLY A 201 -20.26 -5.57 -12.10
N ALA A 202 -20.87 -6.37 -11.22
CA ALA A 202 -20.21 -7.45 -10.50
C ALA A 202 -19.69 -8.53 -11.44
N GLU A 203 -20.50 -8.95 -12.43
CA GLU A 203 -20.12 -9.93 -13.45
C GLU A 203 -18.94 -9.44 -14.32
N ASP A 204 -18.96 -8.17 -14.73
CA ASP A 204 -17.86 -7.54 -15.47
C ASP A 204 -16.58 -7.47 -14.64
N LEU A 205 -16.66 -6.95 -13.41
CA LEU A 205 -15.53 -6.89 -12.48
C LEU A 205 -14.97 -8.28 -12.17
N PHE A 206 -15.83 -9.28 -11.99
CA PHE A 206 -15.38 -10.65 -11.73
C PHE A 206 -14.66 -11.21 -12.96
N SER A 207 -15.22 -11.00 -14.14
CA SER A 207 -14.65 -11.49 -15.40
C SER A 207 -13.31 -10.83 -15.73
N ARG A 208 -13.17 -9.54 -15.42
CA ARG A 208 -11.98 -8.75 -15.72
C ARG A 208 -10.91 -8.84 -14.64
N GLN A 209 -11.25 -8.79 -13.36
CA GLN A 209 -10.25 -8.70 -12.29
C GLN A 209 -10.08 -10.01 -11.52
N ALA A 210 -11.18 -10.69 -11.16
CA ALA A 210 -11.10 -11.90 -10.33
C ALA A 210 -10.68 -13.14 -11.13
N LEU A 211 -11.30 -13.37 -12.29
CA LEU A 211 -11.07 -14.57 -13.09
C LEU A 211 -9.62 -14.67 -13.61
N PRO A 212 -8.98 -13.60 -14.11
CA PRO A 212 -7.57 -13.68 -14.50
C PRO A 212 -6.64 -14.00 -13.33
N LEU A 213 -6.94 -13.50 -12.14
CA LEU A 213 -6.17 -13.82 -10.94
C LEU A 213 -6.25 -15.32 -10.59
N ILE A 214 -7.45 -15.91 -10.61
CA ILE A 214 -7.64 -17.36 -10.43
C ILE A 214 -6.87 -18.16 -11.51
N LYS A 215 -6.95 -17.74 -12.78
CA LYS A 215 -6.25 -18.41 -13.90
C LYS A 215 -4.74 -18.40 -13.74
N ARG A 216 -4.17 -17.31 -13.24
CA ARG A 216 -2.73 -17.22 -12.99
C ARG A 216 -2.30 -18.20 -11.90
N CYS A 217 -3.09 -18.33 -10.84
CA CYS A 217 -2.87 -19.34 -9.81
C CYS A 217 -2.95 -20.77 -10.37
N ASP A 218 -3.97 -21.08 -11.17
CA ASP A 218 -4.10 -22.37 -11.86
C ASP A 218 -2.91 -22.66 -12.79
N SER A 219 -2.51 -21.68 -13.60
CA SER A 219 -1.38 -21.81 -14.53
C SER A 219 -0.06 -21.99 -13.78
N TYR A 220 0.12 -21.27 -12.68
CA TYR A 220 1.29 -21.39 -11.81
C TYR A 220 1.35 -22.79 -11.16
N LEU A 221 0.24 -23.29 -10.62
CA LEU A 221 0.18 -24.64 -10.07
C LEU A 221 0.55 -25.70 -11.11
N LYS A 222 0.02 -25.58 -12.33
CA LYS A 222 0.36 -26.48 -13.44
C LYS A 222 1.85 -26.39 -13.81
N SER A 223 2.43 -25.19 -13.84
CA SER A 223 3.85 -25.01 -14.15
C SER A 223 4.77 -25.60 -13.06
N GLN A 224 4.31 -25.65 -11.81
CA GLN A 224 5.00 -26.32 -10.70
C GLN A 224 4.70 -27.83 -10.62
N GLY A 225 4.01 -28.43 -11.59
CA GLY A 225 3.69 -29.86 -11.61
C GLY A 225 2.48 -30.26 -10.74
N HIS A 226 1.76 -29.30 -10.16
CA HIS A 226 0.59 -29.53 -9.29
C HIS A 226 -0.74 -29.55 -10.06
N THR A 227 -0.78 -30.14 -11.25
CA THR A 227 -1.97 -30.17 -12.12
C THR A 227 -3.24 -30.71 -11.42
N LYS A 228 -3.11 -31.74 -10.58
CA LYS A 228 -4.24 -32.29 -9.82
C LYS A 228 -4.85 -31.27 -8.86
N LEU A 229 -4.02 -30.51 -8.13
CA LEU A 229 -4.49 -29.46 -7.22
C LEU A 229 -5.12 -28.30 -8.00
N ALA A 230 -4.54 -27.93 -9.15
CA ALA A 230 -5.08 -26.90 -10.02
C ALA A 230 -6.51 -27.26 -10.50
N THR A 231 -6.71 -28.49 -10.98
CA THR A 231 -8.04 -29.00 -11.37
C THR A 231 -9.01 -29.08 -10.19
N GLN A 232 -8.54 -29.50 -9.00
CA GLN A 232 -9.37 -29.51 -7.80
C GLN A 232 -9.80 -28.11 -7.38
N LEU A 233 -8.92 -27.11 -7.45
CA LEU A 233 -9.24 -25.72 -7.16
C LEU A 233 -10.30 -25.20 -8.10
N GLU A 234 -10.10 -25.36 -9.42
CA GLU A 234 -11.05 -24.92 -10.44
C GLU A 234 -12.43 -25.57 -10.21
N SER A 235 -12.46 -26.89 -10.02
CA SER A 235 -13.69 -27.66 -9.80
C SER A 235 -14.41 -27.23 -8.52
N SER A 236 -13.72 -27.18 -7.38
CA SER A 236 -14.31 -26.84 -6.08
C SER A 236 -14.79 -25.39 -6.04
N PHE A 237 -14.00 -24.46 -6.58
CA PHE A 237 -14.39 -23.05 -6.62
C PHE A 237 -15.59 -22.84 -7.54
N SER A 238 -15.57 -23.43 -8.75
CA SER A 238 -16.71 -23.35 -9.67
C SER A 238 -17.96 -23.95 -9.03
N LYS A 239 -17.86 -25.12 -8.39
CA LYS A 239 -18.98 -25.77 -7.71
C LYS A 239 -19.52 -24.89 -6.59
N TYR A 240 -18.66 -24.30 -5.76
CA TYR A 240 -19.07 -23.44 -4.66
C TYR A 240 -19.85 -22.20 -5.14
N VAL A 241 -19.42 -21.59 -6.24
CA VAL A 241 -20.09 -20.40 -6.79
C VAL A 241 -21.39 -20.73 -7.53
N THR A 242 -21.50 -21.90 -8.17
CA THR A 242 -22.67 -22.25 -9.00
C THR A 242 -23.73 -23.10 -8.29
N LYS A 243 -23.41 -23.75 -7.15
CA LYS A 243 -24.35 -24.63 -6.44
C LYS A 243 -25.54 -23.83 -5.91
N SER A 244 -26.75 -24.31 -6.20
CA SER A 244 -28.01 -23.68 -5.77
C SER A 244 -28.12 -23.57 -4.25
N VAL A 245 -27.65 -24.59 -3.52
CA VAL A 245 -27.56 -24.62 -2.06
C VAL A 245 -26.19 -25.15 -1.65
N CYS A 246 -25.43 -24.32 -0.96
CA CYS A 246 -24.13 -24.62 -0.37
C CYS A 246 -24.25 -24.36 1.13
N ASP A 247 -23.77 -25.31 1.92
CA ASP A 247 -23.78 -25.26 3.38
C ASP A 247 -22.41 -24.80 3.94
N THR A 248 -22.29 -24.80 5.26
CA THR A 248 -21.03 -24.50 5.96
C THR A 248 -19.93 -25.50 5.63
N THR A 249 -20.29 -26.75 5.32
CA THR A 249 -19.36 -27.82 4.93
C THR A 249 -18.66 -27.50 3.62
N ASP A 250 -19.41 -27.09 2.59
CA ASP A 250 -18.83 -26.71 1.29
C ASP A 250 -17.90 -25.48 1.43
N LYS A 251 -18.27 -24.49 2.26
CA LYS A 251 -17.43 -23.32 2.58
C LYS A 251 -16.11 -23.77 3.21
N SER A 252 -16.18 -24.61 4.25
CA SER A 252 -14.98 -25.13 4.92
C SER A 252 -14.09 -25.92 3.98
N ALA A 253 -14.67 -26.81 3.17
CA ALA A 253 -13.91 -27.64 2.23
C ALA A 253 -13.15 -26.81 1.19
N LEU A 254 -13.75 -25.73 0.67
CA LEU A 254 -13.06 -24.82 -0.24
C LEU A 254 -11.92 -24.06 0.47
N LEU A 255 -12.16 -23.55 1.67
CA LEU A 255 -11.13 -22.84 2.45
C LEU A 255 -9.94 -23.76 2.77
N ASP A 256 -10.21 -25.00 3.17
CA ASP A 256 -9.17 -25.99 3.46
C ASP A 256 -8.38 -26.39 2.22
N LEU A 257 -9.03 -26.48 1.05
CA LEU A 257 -8.32 -26.66 -0.21
C LEU A 257 -7.42 -25.46 -0.54
N ILE A 258 -7.90 -24.23 -0.38
CA ILE A 258 -7.10 -23.02 -0.63
C ILE A 258 -5.88 -22.99 0.30
N ARG A 259 -6.07 -23.33 1.59
CA ARG A 259 -4.97 -23.41 2.58
C ARG A 259 -3.95 -24.49 2.22
N LYS A 260 -4.42 -25.68 1.82
CA LYS A 260 -3.54 -26.76 1.35
C LYS A 260 -2.73 -26.35 0.12
N ILE A 261 -3.34 -25.62 -0.80
CA ILE A 261 -2.63 -25.10 -1.98
C ILE A 261 -1.57 -24.09 -1.56
N ASN A 262 -1.90 -23.19 -0.63
CA ASN A 262 -0.96 -22.21 -0.10
C ASN A 262 0.27 -22.87 0.53
N SER A 263 0.08 -23.89 1.38
CA SER A 263 1.19 -24.64 1.97
C SER A 263 1.99 -25.46 0.95
N THR A 264 1.35 -25.93 -0.13
CA THR A 264 2.02 -26.69 -1.20
C THR A 264 2.94 -25.80 -2.04
N ILE A 265 2.50 -24.59 -2.40
CA ILE A 265 3.32 -23.64 -3.17
C ILE A 265 4.49 -23.13 -2.32
N GLY A 266 4.25 -22.95 -1.02
CA GLY A 266 5.24 -22.47 -0.06
C GLY A 266 5.66 -21.02 -0.28
N TYR A 267 6.24 -20.41 0.75
CA TYR A 267 6.76 -19.05 0.68
C TYR A 267 8.27 -19.11 0.49
N SER A 268 8.72 -18.53 -0.62
CA SER A 268 10.11 -18.19 -0.82
C SER A 268 10.10 -16.80 -1.43
N THR A 269 10.94 -15.92 -0.90
CA THR A 269 11.07 -14.58 -1.47
C THR A 269 12.25 -14.62 -2.43
N PRO A 270 12.03 -14.54 -3.77
CA PRO A 270 13.10 -14.44 -4.75
C PRO A 270 13.66 -13.00 -4.75
N ASP A 271 14.29 -12.63 -3.65
CA ASP A 271 14.91 -11.33 -3.41
C ASP A 271 16.21 -11.14 -4.20
N LEU A 272 16.67 -9.90 -4.27
CA LEU A 272 17.97 -9.56 -4.83
C LEU A 272 19.03 -9.49 -3.71
N PRO A 273 20.17 -10.17 -3.88
CA PRO A 273 21.32 -10.02 -3.01
C PRO A 273 21.84 -8.58 -2.99
N ASN A 274 22.60 -8.25 -1.95
CA ASN A 274 23.29 -6.97 -1.81
C ASN A 274 24.73 -6.98 -2.33
N VAL A 275 25.29 -8.15 -2.64
CA VAL A 275 26.69 -8.31 -3.04
C VAL A 275 26.84 -9.15 -4.29
N GLN A 276 27.87 -8.85 -5.08
CA GLN A 276 28.15 -9.53 -6.35
C GLN A 276 28.37 -11.04 -6.19
N LYS A 277 28.96 -11.49 -5.08
CA LYS A 277 29.27 -12.92 -4.85
C LYS A 277 28.03 -13.81 -4.86
N ASP A 278 26.89 -13.26 -4.44
CA ASP A 278 25.63 -13.99 -4.31
C ASP A 278 24.64 -13.64 -5.43
N ALA A 279 25.05 -12.79 -6.38
CA ALA A 279 24.21 -12.20 -7.42
C ALA A 279 23.35 -13.23 -8.17
N VAL A 280 22.10 -12.85 -8.44
CA VAL A 280 21.14 -13.70 -9.17
C VAL A 280 21.60 -13.85 -10.61
N LYS A 281 21.86 -15.09 -11.02
CA LYS A 281 22.32 -15.42 -12.37
C LYS A 281 21.14 -15.67 -13.31
N ILE A 282 20.97 -14.81 -14.31
CA ILE A 282 19.93 -14.92 -15.35
C ILE A 282 20.57 -15.44 -16.63
N VAL A 283 20.08 -16.57 -17.14
CA VAL A 283 20.50 -17.11 -18.44
C VAL A 283 19.86 -16.29 -19.56
N ILE A 284 20.66 -15.87 -20.54
CA ILE A 284 20.19 -15.03 -21.67
C ILE A 284 20.40 -15.74 -23.02
N PRO A 285 19.51 -15.54 -24.00
CA PRO A 285 19.75 -15.98 -25.38
C PRO A 285 21.01 -15.35 -25.99
N ARG A 286 21.69 -16.07 -26.89
CA ARG A 286 22.90 -15.56 -27.59
C ARG A 286 22.62 -14.40 -28.54
N THR A 287 21.37 -14.19 -28.94
CA THR A 287 20.98 -13.09 -29.83
C THR A 287 20.69 -11.79 -29.08
N THR A 288 20.62 -11.84 -27.75
CA THR A 288 20.22 -10.73 -26.90
C THR A 288 21.16 -9.53 -27.06
N LYS A 289 20.56 -8.37 -27.38
CA LYS A 289 21.25 -7.08 -27.46
C LYS A 289 20.76 -6.09 -26.41
N PHE A 290 19.57 -6.33 -25.86
CA PHE A 290 18.91 -5.49 -24.87
C PHE A 290 18.41 -6.35 -23.73
N ILE A 291 18.61 -5.88 -22.50
CA ILE A 291 18.01 -6.42 -21.29
C ILE A 291 17.22 -5.33 -20.61
N ARG A 292 16.07 -5.69 -20.06
CA ARG A 292 15.25 -4.83 -19.20
C ARG A 292 15.01 -5.54 -17.88
N ILE A 293 15.25 -4.84 -16.80
CA ILE A 293 14.87 -5.26 -15.45
C ILE A 293 13.83 -4.28 -14.95
N VAL A 294 12.73 -4.83 -14.44
CA VAL A 294 11.67 -4.07 -13.79
C VAL A 294 11.57 -4.57 -12.39
N GLY A 295 11.98 -3.76 -11.42
CA GLY A 295 11.72 -4.03 -10.01
C GLY A 295 10.44 -3.35 -9.57
N PHE A 296 9.72 -3.91 -8.59
CA PHE A 296 8.56 -3.24 -8.00
C PHE A 296 8.76 -3.02 -6.51
N ARG A 297 8.60 -1.77 -6.09
CA ARG A 297 8.63 -1.31 -4.69
C ARG A 297 7.90 0.02 -4.55
N ARG A 298 7.79 0.59 -3.35
CA ARG A 298 7.28 1.96 -3.17
C ARG A 298 8.06 2.95 -4.05
N LYS A 299 7.40 3.99 -4.58
CA LYS A 299 8.10 5.08 -5.27
C LYS A 299 8.98 5.80 -4.25
N LEU A 300 10.25 5.98 -4.58
CA LEU A 300 11.19 6.71 -3.74
C LEU A 300 11.35 8.14 -4.25
N GLU A 301 11.77 9.04 -3.37
CA GLU A 301 12.15 10.42 -3.73
C GLU A 301 13.54 10.48 -4.40
N ARG A 302 14.38 9.46 -4.17
CA ARG A 302 15.70 9.30 -4.81
C ARG A 302 15.68 8.27 -5.94
N PRO A 303 16.55 8.42 -6.97
CA PRO A 303 16.75 7.37 -7.97
C PRO A 303 17.25 6.07 -7.35
N VAL A 304 16.77 4.94 -7.86
CA VAL A 304 17.28 3.62 -7.48
C VAL A 304 18.40 3.19 -8.44
N LYS A 305 19.37 2.44 -7.93
CA LYS A 305 20.45 1.83 -8.71
C LYS A 305 20.38 0.32 -8.69
N LEU A 306 20.71 -0.30 -9.82
CA LEU A 306 20.78 -1.75 -9.97
C LEU A 306 22.12 -2.14 -10.56
N ASN A 307 22.78 -3.15 -9.99
CA ASN A 307 24.04 -3.63 -10.52
C ASN A 307 23.84 -4.86 -11.42
N ILE A 308 24.54 -4.86 -12.56
CA ILE A 308 24.61 -5.97 -13.50
C ILE A 308 26.06 -6.33 -13.80
N SER A 309 26.36 -7.63 -13.82
CA SER A 309 27.63 -8.14 -14.32
C SER A 309 27.46 -8.87 -15.64
N VAL A 310 28.24 -8.44 -16.65
CA VAL A 310 28.26 -9.04 -18.00
C VAL A 310 29.71 -9.36 -18.35
N LYS A 311 30.01 -10.64 -18.60
CA LYS A 311 31.40 -11.14 -18.80
C LYS A 311 32.39 -10.63 -17.74
N ASN A 312 31.99 -10.66 -16.47
CA ASN A 312 32.76 -10.16 -15.33
C ASN A 312 33.02 -8.64 -15.31
N LYS A 313 32.47 -7.86 -16.24
CA LYS A 313 32.46 -6.40 -16.13
C LYS A 313 31.28 -5.97 -15.26
N LEU A 314 31.56 -5.15 -14.26
CA LEU A 314 30.57 -4.54 -13.38
C LEU A 314 29.99 -3.28 -14.03
N ILE A 315 28.67 -3.15 -14.03
CA ILE A 315 27.95 -1.99 -14.53
C ILE A 315 26.84 -1.65 -13.55
N THR A 316 26.74 -0.39 -13.15
CA THR A 316 25.64 0.13 -12.35
C THR A 316 24.66 0.84 -13.27
N LEU A 317 23.40 0.44 -13.23
CA LEU A 317 22.30 1.00 -14.01
C LEU A 317 21.54 2.00 -13.15
N ASP A 318 21.25 3.16 -13.75
CA ASP A 318 20.34 4.14 -13.18
C ASP A 318 18.90 3.82 -13.59
N GLU A 319 17.95 4.19 -12.73
CA GLU A 319 16.52 4.11 -13.02
C GLU A 319 16.12 5.06 -14.16
N GLU A 320 15.33 4.55 -15.11
CA GLU A 320 14.77 5.37 -16.18
C GLU A 320 13.43 6.00 -15.79
N SER A 321 13.31 7.31 -16.00
CA SER A 321 12.05 8.05 -15.88
C SER A 321 11.16 7.82 -17.11
N SER A 322 10.43 6.71 -17.20
CA SER A 322 9.51 6.44 -18.33
C SER A 322 8.04 6.42 -17.88
N THR A 323 7.28 7.47 -18.26
CA THR A 323 5.82 7.53 -18.08
C THR A 323 5.09 6.51 -18.95
N ASP A 324 5.55 6.30 -20.18
CA ASP A 324 4.93 5.36 -21.14
C ASP A 324 4.98 3.92 -20.64
N PHE A 325 6.06 3.56 -19.96
CA PHE A 325 6.16 2.25 -19.35
C PHE A 325 5.08 2.06 -18.28
N SER A 326 4.88 3.05 -17.41
CA SER A 326 3.86 2.96 -16.34
C SER A 326 2.45 2.67 -16.87
N LEU A 327 2.11 3.14 -18.07
CA LEU A 327 0.84 2.86 -18.76
C LEU A 327 0.73 1.41 -19.22
N ASN A 328 1.84 0.84 -19.73
CA ASN A 328 1.89 -0.56 -20.14
C ASN A 328 1.74 -1.55 -18.95
N TYR A 329 1.89 -1.07 -17.71
CA TYR A 329 1.63 -1.86 -16.50
C TYR A 329 0.21 -1.73 -15.96
N LEU A 330 -0.61 -0.82 -16.46
CA LEU A 330 -2.00 -0.68 -16.01
C LEU A 330 -2.78 -1.99 -16.12
N PRO A 331 -2.66 -2.79 -17.22
CA PRO A 331 -3.31 -4.10 -17.29
C PRO A 331 -2.80 -5.09 -16.24
N LEU A 332 -1.52 -4.99 -15.84
CA LEU A 332 -0.97 -5.85 -14.78
C LEU A 332 -1.54 -5.43 -13.41
N LYS A 333 -1.59 -4.13 -13.12
CA LYS A 333 -2.18 -3.57 -11.88
C LYS A 333 -3.67 -3.86 -11.74
N GLU A 334 -4.40 -3.98 -12.85
CA GLU A 334 -5.80 -4.34 -12.84
C GLU A 334 -6.07 -5.65 -12.08
N HIS A 335 -5.17 -6.63 -12.21
CA HIS A 335 -5.34 -7.96 -11.61
C HIS A 335 -4.37 -8.20 -10.44
N LEU A 336 -3.20 -7.56 -10.46
CA LEU A 336 -2.22 -7.54 -9.38
C LEU A 336 -2.29 -6.18 -8.68
N TRP A 337 -3.42 -5.96 -8.03
CA TRP A 337 -3.76 -4.67 -7.44
C TRP A 337 -2.87 -4.26 -6.26
N THR A 338 -2.09 -5.19 -5.71
CA THR A 338 -1.06 -4.91 -4.70
C THR A 338 0.29 -4.50 -5.31
N LEU A 339 0.44 -4.58 -6.63
CA LEU A 339 1.71 -4.33 -7.30
C LEU A 339 2.16 -2.88 -7.07
N GLN A 340 3.40 -2.75 -6.61
CA GLN A 340 3.97 -1.46 -6.22
C GLN A 340 4.42 -0.64 -7.44
N HIS A 341 5.11 0.48 -7.20
CA HIS A 341 5.64 1.32 -8.26
C HIS A 341 6.71 0.56 -9.08
N PRO A 342 6.66 0.59 -10.42
CA PRO A 342 7.70 -0.01 -11.26
C PRO A 342 8.94 0.89 -11.31
N HIS A 343 10.11 0.28 -11.11
CA HIS A 343 11.44 0.87 -11.28
C HIS A 343 12.10 0.18 -12.48
N VAL A 344 12.49 0.94 -13.50
CA VAL A 344 12.87 0.39 -14.82
C VAL A 344 14.35 0.61 -15.06
N PHE A 345 15.04 -0.45 -15.45
CA PHE A 345 16.45 -0.44 -15.80
C PHE A 345 16.62 -1.10 -17.17
N ASN A 346 17.03 -0.35 -18.19
CA ASN A 346 17.43 -0.94 -19.46
C ASN A 346 18.95 -0.98 -19.57
N PHE A 347 19.44 -2.00 -20.26
CA PHE A 347 20.85 -2.17 -20.56
C PHE A 347 21.01 -2.71 -21.98
N SER A 348 21.92 -2.11 -22.75
CA SER A 348 22.29 -2.58 -24.07
C SER A 348 23.80 -2.63 -24.20
N SER A 349 24.32 -3.70 -24.81
CA SER A 349 25.75 -3.86 -25.06
C SER A 349 26.01 -4.96 -26.07
N ALA A 350 27.04 -4.78 -26.90
CA ALA A 350 27.54 -5.82 -27.79
C ALA A 350 28.05 -7.07 -27.02
N ASP A 351 28.45 -6.90 -25.76
CA ASP A 351 28.91 -8.01 -24.91
C ASP A 351 27.79 -9.00 -24.54
N LEU A 352 26.51 -8.59 -24.63
CA LEU A 352 25.37 -9.45 -24.31
C LEU A 352 25.26 -10.64 -25.28
N ALA A 353 25.44 -10.41 -26.59
CA ALA A 353 25.32 -11.45 -27.61
C ALA A 353 26.37 -12.57 -27.47
N SER A 354 27.46 -12.28 -26.77
CA SER A 354 28.55 -13.24 -26.54
C SER A 354 28.60 -13.76 -25.10
N CYS A 355 27.62 -13.39 -24.27
CA CYS A 355 27.49 -13.88 -22.90
C CYS A 355 26.39 -14.98 -22.79
N LYS A 356 26.58 -15.94 -21.88
CA LYS A 356 25.55 -16.97 -21.60
C LYS A 356 24.56 -16.53 -20.52
N SER A 357 24.97 -15.61 -19.65
CA SER A 357 24.19 -15.19 -18.49
C SER A 357 24.65 -13.84 -17.97
N VAL A 358 23.77 -13.11 -17.32
CA VAL A 358 24.11 -11.91 -16.54
C VAL A 358 23.88 -12.17 -15.06
N SER A 359 24.54 -11.41 -14.19
CA SER A 359 24.33 -11.50 -12.74
C SER A 359 23.79 -10.18 -12.20
N LEU A 360 22.77 -10.22 -11.35
CA LEU A 360 22.03 -9.06 -10.85
C LEU A 360 22.07 -8.97 -9.31
N TRP A 361 22.27 -7.76 -8.77
CA TRP A 361 22.17 -7.48 -7.33
C TRP A 361 21.82 -6.00 -7.08
N CYS A 362 21.36 -5.67 -5.89
CA CYS A 362 20.98 -4.31 -5.50
C CYS A 362 21.43 -4.02 -4.07
N GLU A 363 22.20 -2.94 -3.89
CA GLU A 363 22.80 -2.58 -2.60
C GLU A 363 21.82 -1.93 -1.61
N ASP A 364 20.58 -1.66 -2.01
CA ASP A 364 19.55 -0.99 -1.20
C ASP A 364 18.74 -2.00 -0.34
N PHE A 365 19.43 -2.76 0.53
CA PHE A 365 18.88 -3.96 1.17
C PHE A 365 18.25 -3.74 2.55
N TYR A 366 18.59 -2.66 3.27
CA TYR A 366 17.96 -2.30 4.54
C TYR A 366 16.56 -1.66 4.37
N SER A 367 16.07 -1.53 3.14
CA SER A 367 14.74 -0.98 2.88
C SER A 367 13.63 -1.97 3.20
N GLY A 368 12.64 -1.52 3.97
CA GLY A 368 11.34 -2.20 4.12
C GLY A 368 10.60 -2.40 2.79
N ASP A 369 11.04 -1.73 1.71
CA ASP A 369 10.48 -1.79 0.36
C ASP A 369 11.49 -2.35 -0.67
N ALA A 370 12.26 -3.38 -0.35
CA ALA A 370 13.26 -3.94 -1.28
C ALA A 370 12.65 -4.62 -2.53
N PHE A 371 13.47 -4.86 -3.57
CA PHE A 371 13.05 -5.53 -4.81
C PHE A 371 12.83 -7.04 -4.64
N VAL A 372 11.67 -7.38 -4.10
CA VAL A 372 11.16 -8.76 -3.99
C VAL A 372 10.27 -9.14 -5.18
N GLN A 373 9.72 -8.15 -5.88
CA GLN A 373 8.99 -8.30 -7.13
C GLN A 373 9.86 -7.84 -8.30
N ARG A 374 10.02 -8.68 -9.33
CA ARG A 374 10.73 -8.28 -10.54
C ARG A 374 10.33 -9.05 -11.78
N ILE A 375 10.59 -8.43 -12.93
CA ILE A 375 10.56 -9.05 -14.26
C ILE A 375 11.91 -8.75 -14.92
N VAL A 376 12.54 -9.78 -15.48
CA VAL A 376 13.73 -9.66 -16.33
C VAL A 376 13.35 -10.07 -17.73
N GLN A 377 13.62 -9.20 -18.70
CA GLN A 377 13.29 -9.40 -20.11
C GLN A 377 14.52 -9.20 -20.98
N ALA A 378 14.53 -9.84 -22.13
CA ALA A 378 15.53 -9.64 -23.17
C ALA A 378 14.88 -9.36 -24.51
N SER A 379 15.61 -8.64 -25.35
CA SER A 379 15.23 -8.30 -26.72
C SER A 379 16.44 -8.29 -27.65
N ASP A 380 16.20 -8.60 -28.91
CA ASP A 380 17.21 -8.59 -29.98
C ASP A 380 17.16 -7.29 -30.80
N ASP A 381 16.04 -6.56 -30.75
CA ASP A 381 15.75 -5.35 -31.53
C ASP A 381 15.35 -4.13 -30.68
N GLY A 382 15.11 -4.32 -29.38
CA GLY A 382 14.65 -3.29 -28.45
C GLY A 382 13.13 -3.06 -28.46
N VAL A 383 12.41 -3.78 -29.31
CA VAL A 383 10.96 -3.62 -29.54
C VAL A 383 10.20 -4.82 -29.01
N GLU A 384 10.58 -6.03 -29.40
CA GLU A 384 9.95 -7.26 -28.92
C GLU A 384 10.68 -7.79 -27.69
N TRP A 385 9.96 -7.89 -26.56
CA TRP A 385 10.52 -8.28 -25.28
C TRP A 385 10.04 -9.66 -24.84
N LYS A 386 10.98 -10.54 -24.52
CA LYS A 386 10.71 -11.87 -23.95
C LYS A 386 11.09 -11.90 -22.48
N THR A 387 10.16 -12.31 -21.62
CA THR A 387 10.45 -12.55 -20.20
C THR A 387 11.37 -13.76 -20.04
N LEU A 388 12.50 -13.54 -19.37
CA LEU A 388 13.49 -14.57 -19.04
C LEU A 388 13.30 -15.11 -17.62
N ASP A 389 12.95 -14.21 -16.70
CA ASP A 389 12.71 -14.54 -15.29
C ASP A 389 11.67 -13.58 -14.70
N SER A 390 10.83 -14.08 -13.81
CA SER A 390 9.75 -13.29 -13.21
C SER A 390 9.35 -13.86 -11.85
N THR A 391 9.24 -12.98 -10.87
CA THR A 391 8.71 -13.34 -9.54
C THR A 391 7.21 -13.05 -9.43
N ILE A 392 6.63 -12.44 -10.48
CA ILE A 392 5.25 -11.97 -10.54
C ILE A 392 4.24 -13.11 -10.56
N ASP A 393 4.55 -14.25 -11.19
CA ASP A 393 3.60 -15.36 -11.28
C ASP A 393 3.36 -16.03 -9.93
N LYS A 394 4.41 -16.14 -9.10
CA LYS A 394 4.30 -16.64 -7.72
C LYS A 394 3.51 -15.65 -6.85
N LEU A 395 3.83 -14.35 -6.93
CA LEU A 395 3.04 -13.31 -6.27
C LEU A 395 1.56 -13.39 -6.66
N ALA A 396 1.27 -13.51 -7.96
CA ALA A 396 -0.08 -13.60 -8.49
C ALA A 396 -0.82 -14.83 -7.93
N ALA A 397 -0.15 -15.97 -7.81
CA ALA A 397 -0.73 -17.17 -7.23
C ALA A 397 -1.11 -16.96 -5.75
N HIS A 398 -0.20 -16.43 -4.92
CA HIS A 398 -0.52 -16.16 -3.52
C HIS A 398 -1.58 -15.06 -3.36
N LEU A 399 -1.52 -13.98 -4.16
CA LEU A 399 -2.54 -12.94 -4.17
C LEU A 399 -3.92 -13.52 -4.52
N ALA A 400 -3.98 -14.48 -5.45
CA ALA A 400 -5.22 -15.19 -5.76
C ALA A 400 -5.74 -15.99 -4.57
N LEU A 401 -4.88 -16.71 -3.87
CA LEU A 401 -5.27 -17.55 -2.72
C LEU A 401 -5.81 -16.71 -1.58
N ILE A 402 -5.09 -15.65 -1.18
CA ILE A 402 -5.55 -14.75 -0.11
C ILE A 402 -6.84 -14.02 -0.54
N SER A 403 -6.94 -13.58 -1.80
CA SER A 403 -8.16 -12.94 -2.31
C SER A 403 -9.35 -13.91 -2.31
N MET A 404 -9.18 -15.15 -2.75
CA MET A 404 -10.24 -16.15 -2.72
C MET A 404 -10.69 -16.50 -1.31
N GLN A 405 -9.76 -16.58 -0.34
CA GLN A 405 -10.12 -16.75 1.06
C GLN A 405 -10.96 -15.57 1.56
N GLU A 406 -10.49 -14.34 1.34
CA GLU A 406 -11.25 -13.15 1.72
C GLU A 406 -12.63 -13.13 1.05
N TRP A 407 -12.71 -13.45 -0.25
CA TRP A 407 -13.99 -13.47 -0.96
C TRP A 407 -14.99 -14.41 -0.29
N VAL A 408 -14.56 -15.61 0.10
CA VAL A 408 -15.40 -16.62 0.77
C VAL A 408 -15.74 -16.24 2.21
N LEU A 409 -14.81 -15.59 2.92
CA LEU A 409 -15.00 -15.20 4.33
C LEU A 409 -15.86 -13.92 4.47
N GLY A 410 -15.66 -12.93 3.60
CA GLY A 410 -16.24 -11.60 3.78
C GLY A 410 -15.60 -10.89 4.96
N ASP A 411 -16.44 -10.42 5.88
CA ASP A 411 -16.02 -9.75 7.11
C ASP A 411 -15.73 -10.75 8.26
N ASP A 412 -16.05 -12.04 8.09
CA ASP A 412 -15.85 -13.10 9.07
C ASP A 412 -14.43 -13.67 9.01
N TRP A 413 -13.41 -12.83 9.21
CA TRP A 413 -12.02 -13.28 9.20
C TRP A 413 -11.72 -14.27 10.34
N ASP A 414 -10.94 -15.30 10.04
CA ASP A 414 -10.44 -16.26 11.03
C ASP A 414 -8.93 -16.12 11.23
N GLU A 415 -8.40 -16.74 12.29
CA GLU A 415 -6.97 -16.69 12.64
C GLU A 415 -6.09 -17.17 11.49
N ARG A 416 -6.53 -18.19 10.74
CA ARG A 416 -5.78 -18.74 9.60
C ARG A 416 -5.70 -17.75 8.43
N PHE A 417 -6.76 -16.98 8.20
CA PHE A 417 -6.72 -15.89 7.21
C PHE A 417 -5.82 -14.75 7.68
N ALA A 418 -5.88 -14.38 8.96
CA ALA A 418 -5.04 -13.33 9.53
C ALA A 418 -3.53 -13.68 9.45
N ASP A 419 -3.16 -14.91 9.82
CA ASP A 419 -1.82 -15.48 9.66
C ASP A 419 -1.37 -15.46 8.20
N HIS A 420 -2.18 -16.03 7.29
CA HIS A 420 -1.89 -16.03 5.87
C HIS A 420 -1.72 -14.60 5.29
N LEU A 421 -2.55 -13.64 5.74
CA LEU A 421 -2.45 -12.24 5.34
C LEU A 421 -1.13 -11.61 5.82
N GLY A 422 -0.76 -11.82 7.09
CA GLY A 422 0.51 -11.36 7.66
C GLY A 422 1.71 -11.92 6.88
N GLN A 423 1.71 -13.24 6.65
CA GLN A 423 2.76 -13.93 5.90
C GLN A 423 2.88 -13.42 4.47
N PHE A 424 1.76 -13.23 3.78
CA PHE A 424 1.74 -12.65 2.43
C PHE A 424 2.33 -11.24 2.40
N LEU A 425 1.89 -10.36 3.29
CA LEU A 425 2.35 -8.97 3.32
C LEU A 425 3.86 -8.88 3.60
N ALA A 426 4.37 -9.66 4.56
CA ALA A 426 5.77 -9.65 4.96
C ALA A 426 6.70 -10.27 3.91
N THR A 427 6.34 -11.45 3.36
CA THR A 427 7.10 -12.11 2.27
C THR A 427 7.31 -11.14 1.11
N TYR A 428 6.26 -10.42 0.73
CA TYR A 428 6.29 -9.55 -0.44
C TYR A 428 6.57 -8.08 -0.11
N ARG A 429 6.94 -7.75 1.14
CA ARG A 429 7.28 -6.38 1.58
C ARG A 429 6.29 -5.34 1.09
N MET A 430 5.02 -5.63 1.33
CA MET A 430 3.92 -4.82 0.82
C MET A 430 3.82 -3.53 1.64
N SER A 431 4.19 -2.39 1.04
CA SER A 431 4.06 -1.06 1.68
C SER A 431 2.63 -0.76 2.15
N GLN A 432 1.63 -1.39 1.53
CA GLN A 432 0.23 -1.28 1.93
C GLN A 432 -0.07 -1.97 3.28
N ALA A 433 0.83 -2.77 3.84
CA ALA A 433 0.60 -3.48 5.09
C ALA A 433 0.21 -2.53 6.24
N ARG A 434 0.76 -1.31 6.30
CA ARG A 434 0.37 -0.27 7.28
C ARG A 434 -1.14 -0.01 7.30
N THR A 435 -1.79 -0.18 6.14
CA THR A 435 -3.20 0.11 5.94
C THR A 435 -4.12 -0.99 6.49
N VAL A 436 -3.59 -2.15 6.87
CA VAL A 436 -4.35 -3.26 7.45
C VAL A 436 -4.58 -3.06 8.96
N LYS A 437 -3.68 -2.36 9.68
CA LYS A 437 -3.80 -2.13 11.14
C LYS A 437 -5.17 -1.60 11.59
N PRO A 438 -5.77 -0.57 10.95
CA PRO A 438 -7.09 -0.08 11.35
C PRO A 438 -8.21 -1.11 11.18
N LEU A 439 -8.04 -2.12 10.31
CA LEU A 439 -9.00 -3.19 10.07
C LEU A 439 -9.05 -4.19 11.24
N PHE A 440 -7.94 -4.36 11.96
CA PHE A 440 -7.89 -5.22 13.16
C PHE A 440 -8.40 -4.56 14.44
N ARG A 441 -8.72 -3.25 14.46
CA ARG A 441 -9.19 -2.57 15.68
C ARG A 441 -10.46 -3.20 16.28
N GLY A 442 -11.32 -3.79 15.44
CA GLY A 442 -12.51 -4.54 15.85
C GLY A 442 -12.30 -6.04 16.02
N ASN A 443 -11.14 -6.56 15.61
CA ASN A 443 -10.78 -7.99 15.58
C ASN A 443 -9.46 -8.21 16.31
N LYS A 444 -9.32 -7.63 17.50
CA LYS A 444 -8.05 -7.68 18.26
C LYS A 444 -7.60 -9.11 18.57
N ASN A 445 -8.55 -10.05 18.66
CA ASN A 445 -8.27 -11.48 18.83
C ASN A 445 -7.49 -12.10 17.66
N LEU A 446 -7.53 -11.50 16.47
CA LEU A 446 -6.79 -11.97 15.30
C LEU A 446 -5.36 -11.40 15.21
N LEU A 447 -4.99 -10.46 16.08
CA LEU A 447 -3.69 -9.79 15.99
C LEU A 447 -2.53 -10.76 16.21
N THR A 448 -2.62 -11.67 17.17
CA THR A 448 -1.55 -12.66 17.42
C THR A 448 -1.27 -13.47 16.17
N ALA A 449 -2.28 -14.10 15.58
CA ALA A 449 -2.14 -14.86 14.34
C ALA A 449 -1.57 -14.01 13.19
N PHE A 450 -2.01 -12.75 13.06
CA PHE A 450 -1.44 -11.83 12.06
C PHE A 450 0.06 -11.58 12.27
N TYR A 451 0.49 -11.34 13.51
CA TYR A 451 1.91 -11.13 13.84
C TYR A 451 2.74 -12.40 13.65
N ASP A 452 2.23 -13.57 14.03
CA ASP A 452 2.88 -14.87 13.76
C ASP A 452 3.10 -15.05 12.25
N GLY A 453 2.08 -14.70 11.46
CA GLY A 453 2.17 -14.67 10.00
C GLY A 453 3.24 -13.70 9.49
N VAL A 454 3.28 -12.47 10.02
CA VAL A 454 4.32 -11.48 9.68
C VAL A 454 5.70 -12.02 9.98
N GLU A 455 5.93 -12.59 11.17
CA GLU A 455 7.22 -13.18 11.56
C GLU A 455 7.61 -14.30 10.59
N SER A 456 6.69 -15.23 10.31
CA SER A 456 6.90 -16.30 9.35
C SER A 456 7.29 -15.77 7.97
N GLY A 457 6.57 -14.77 7.46
CA GLY A 457 6.82 -14.16 6.15
C GLY A 457 8.10 -13.31 6.10
N GLY A 458 8.39 -12.57 7.16
CA GLY A 458 9.57 -11.71 7.27
C GLY A 458 10.87 -12.50 7.18
N ASN A 459 10.85 -13.74 7.66
CA ASN A 459 12.00 -14.66 7.64
C ASN A 459 12.13 -15.49 6.34
N THR A 460 11.32 -15.22 5.30
CA THR A 460 11.38 -15.98 4.02
C THR A 460 12.40 -15.45 3.02
N ALA A 461 12.95 -14.27 3.26
CA ALA A 461 13.98 -13.66 2.43
C ALA A 461 15.33 -14.34 2.65
N THR A 462 16.09 -14.55 1.57
CA THR A 462 17.40 -15.21 1.67
C THR A 462 18.51 -14.21 1.96
N TYR A 463 18.41 -13.01 1.38
CA TYR A 463 19.46 -11.98 1.43
C TYR A 463 19.02 -10.72 2.15
N LEU A 464 17.72 -10.42 2.15
CA LEU A 464 17.20 -9.25 2.82
C LEU A 464 16.98 -9.52 4.32
N PRO A 465 17.24 -8.54 5.20
CA PRO A 465 16.99 -8.67 6.64
C PRO A 465 15.50 -8.86 6.92
N PRO A 466 15.10 -9.62 7.94
CA PRO A 466 13.68 -9.84 8.18
C PRO A 466 12.97 -8.54 8.56
N VAL A 467 11.66 -8.48 8.25
CA VAL A 467 10.81 -7.34 8.56
C VAL A 467 9.86 -7.69 9.70
N ILE A 468 9.59 -6.70 10.55
CA ILE A 468 8.57 -6.76 11.60
C ILE A 468 7.43 -5.79 11.25
N TYR A 469 6.31 -5.88 11.98
CA TYR A 469 5.18 -4.98 11.79
C TYR A 469 5.07 -3.99 12.96
N THR A 470 5.31 -2.70 12.68
CA THR A 470 5.32 -1.62 13.67
C THR A 470 4.18 -0.63 13.44
N ARG A 471 4.19 0.51 14.13
CA ARG A 471 3.29 1.64 13.83
C ARG A 471 3.54 2.24 12.43
N HIS A 472 4.74 2.04 11.87
CA HIS A 472 5.14 2.54 10.56
C HIS A 472 4.78 1.59 9.41
N GLY A 473 4.36 0.36 9.71
CA GLY A 473 4.05 -0.66 8.71
C GLY A 473 5.05 -1.82 8.81
N LEU A 474 5.46 -2.38 7.68
CA LEU A 474 6.55 -3.35 7.65
C LEU A 474 7.89 -2.62 7.63
N THR A 475 8.73 -2.87 8.62
CA THR A 475 10.03 -2.21 8.77
C THR A 475 11.12 -3.21 9.12
N VAL A 476 12.37 -2.85 8.85
CA VAL A 476 13.53 -3.63 9.26
C VAL A 476 13.98 -3.08 10.61
N PRO A 477 13.95 -3.86 11.70
CA PRO A 477 14.39 -3.38 13.00
C PRO A 477 15.90 -3.19 13.03
N PHE A 478 16.40 -2.30 13.89
CA PHE A 478 17.82 -1.95 13.97
C PHE A 478 18.75 -3.11 14.32
N GLU A 479 18.28 -4.16 14.99
CA GLU A 479 19.07 -5.37 15.21
C GLU A 479 19.51 -6.07 13.91
N HIS A 480 18.82 -5.77 12.81
CA HIS A 480 19.14 -6.27 11.47
C HIS A 480 19.79 -5.23 10.56
N ILE A 481 20.11 -4.04 11.08
CA ILE A 481 20.83 -2.99 10.36
C ILE A 481 22.20 -2.79 11.00
N ASP A 482 23.23 -2.55 10.18
CA ASP A 482 24.54 -2.19 10.72
C ASP A 482 24.45 -0.83 11.46
N SER A 483 24.66 -0.84 12.77
CA SER A 483 24.67 0.36 13.60
C SER A 483 25.70 1.40 13.12
N GLN A 484 26.84 0.97 12.57
CA GLN A 484 27.81 1.91 12.00
C GLN A 484 27.23 2.64 10.79
N PHE A 485 26.50 1.93 9.93
CA PHE A 485 25.80 2.53 8.79
C PHE A 485 24.79 3.58 9.25
N LEU A 486 23.95 3.26 10.24
CA LEU A 486 22.97 4.18 10.83
C LEU A 486 23.63 5.42 11.42
N ALA A 487 24.69 5.25 12.22
CA ALA A 487 25.43 6.35 12.82
C ALA A 487 26.08 7.27 11.77
N THR A 488 26.64 6.69 10.69
CA THR A 488 27.17 7.47 9.57
C THR A 488 26.09 8.30 8.89
N ARG A 489 24.88 7.75 8.67
CA ARG A 489 23.76 8.52 8.10
C ARG A 489 23.31 9.63 9.04
N MET A 490 23.10 9.31 10.31
CA MET A 490 22.74 10.29 11.33
C MET A 490 23.73 11.45 11.34
N LYS A 491 25.04 11.17 11.33
CA LYS A 491 26.08 12.21 11.31
C LYS A 491 26.02 13.08 10.06
N ARG A 492 25.84 12.49 8.88
CA ARG A 492 25.73 13.26 7.62
C ARG A 492 24.54 14.20 7.64
N PHE A 493 23.42 13.77 8.20
CA PHE A 493 22.24 14.62 8.30
C PHE A 493 22.41 15.74 9.33
N THR A 494 22.97 15.45 10.52
CA THR A 494 23.27 16.50 11.52
C THR A 494 24.26 17.53 10.98
N ASP A 495 25.28 17.08 10.24
CA ASP A 495 26.27 17.97 9.61
C ASP A 495 25.65 18.83 8.52
N PHE A 496 24.75 18.25 7.72
CA PHE A 496 23.98 19.01 6.73
C PHE A 496 23.15 20.12 7.40
N LEU A 497 22.42 19.79 8.47
CA LEU A 497 21.60 20.75 9.22
C LEU A 497 22.46 21.87 9.83
N GLU A 498 23.61 21.54 10.43
CA GLU A 498 24.51 22.53 11.00
C GLU A 498 25.14 23.42 9.91
N LEU A 499 25.67 22.82 8.84
CA LEU A 499 26.36 23.57 7.78
C LEU A 499 25.41 24.44 6.95
N LYS A 500 24.18 24.00 6.70
CA LYS A 500 23.24 24.72 5.82
C LYS A 500 22.32 25.67 6.57
N LEU A 501 21.97 25.34 7.83
CA LEU A 501 20.93 26.05 8.58
C LEU A 501 21.41 26.53 9.95
N ASN A 502 22.66 26.24 10.35
CA ASN A 502 23.17 26.50 11.69
C ASN A 502 22.31 25.85 12.79
N LEU A 503 21.71 24.70 12.47
CA LEU A 503 20.89 23.93 13.40
C LEU A 503 21.71 22.84 14.07
N LYS A 504 21.83 22.93 15.39
CA LYS A 504 22.52 21.94 16.23
C LYS A 504 21.58 20.80 16.58
N ALA A 505 21.49 19.84 15.66
CA ALA A 505 20.67 18.65 15.85
C ALA A 505 21.33 17.66 16.81
N PHE A 506 20.54 17.02 17.66
CA PHE A 506 20.98 15.99 18.62
C PHE A 506 20.02 14.80 18.65
N PRO A 507 20.51 13.57 18.95
CA PRO A 507 19.65 12.41 19.17
C PRO A 507 18.64 12.65 20.30
N CYS A 508 17.38 12.26 20.11
CA CYS A 508 16.36 12.34 21.16
C CYS A 508 15.58 11.03 21.30
N TYR A 509 14.70 10.95 22.30
CA TYR A 509 13.78 9.83 22.55
C TYR A 509 14.43 8.44 22.47
N GLY A 510 13.88 7.52 21.66
CA GLY A 510 14.34 6.13 21.58
C GLY A 510 15.78 6.02 21.12
N THR A 511 16.16 6.88 20.16
CA THR A 511 17.54 6.99 19.68
C THR A 511 18.51 7.41 20.78
N LEU A 512 18.21 8.48 21.52
CA LEU A 512 19.06 8.92 22.64
C LEU A 512 19.09 7.89 23.77
N LEU A 513 17.94 7.30 24.09
CA LEU A 513 17.80 6.29 25.13
C LEU A 513 18.69 5.09 24.83
N GLY A 514 18.61 4.53 23.62
CA GLY A 514 19.45 3.43 23.19
C GLY A 514 20.93 3.79 23.32
N ILE A 515 21.36 4.87 22.66
CA ILE A 515 22.78 5.22 22.62
C ILE A 515 23.33 5.47 24.03
N HIS A 516 22.58 6.14 24.89
CA HIS A 516 23.04 6.47 26.24
C HIS A 516 22.98 5.28 27.21
N ARG A 517 21.90 4.50 27.20
CA ARG A 517 21.67 3.42 28.16
C ARG A 517 22.35 2.12 27.74
N ASP A 518 22.20 1.75 26.47
CA ASP A 518 22.59 0.45 25.93
C ASP A 518 23.89 0.53 25.11
N GLY A 519 24.39 1.75 24.85
CA GLY A 519 25.60 1.98 24.06
C GLY A 519 25.39 1.78 22.55
N ASP A 520 24.16 1.57 22.11
CA ASP A 520 23.77 1.33 20.72
C ASP A 520 22.32 1.72 20.46
N PHE A 521 21.88 1.76 19.20
CA PHE A 521 20.45 1.91 18.91
C PHE A 521 19.62 0.80 19.56
N LEU A 522 18.37 1.10 19.93
CA LEU A 522 17.48 0.09 20.49
C LEU A 522 17.21 -1.00 19.43
N PRO A 523 17.45 -2.29 19.73
CA PRO A 523 17.39 -3.37 18.74
C PRO A 523 16.06 -3.46 17.96
N HIS A 524 14.95 -3.16 18.62
CA HIS A 524 13.59 -3.27 18.07
C HIS A 524 13.07 -1.99 17.42
N ASP A 525 13.82 -0.87 17.51
CA ASP A 525 13.42 0.40 16.87
C ASP A 525 13.59 0.32 15.35
N ASP A 526 12.90 1.22 14.65
CA ASP A 526 12.93 1.31 13.19
C ASP A 526 13.13 2.73 12.62
N ASP A 527 13.24 3.75 13.48
CA ASP A 527 13.44 5.15 13.13
C ASP A 527 14.55 5.83 13.95
N ILE A 528 15.17 6.85 13.35
CA ILE A 528 16.15 7.72 14.04
C ILE A 528 15.45 9.04 14.35
N ASP A 529 15.36 9.37 15.64
CA ASP A 529 14.79 10.60 16.17
C ASP A 529 15.89 11.62 16.47
N LEU A 530 15.82 12.78 15.81
CA LEU A 530 16.67 13.94 16.05
C LEU A 530 15.83 15.13 16.51
N ALA A 531 16.41 15.98 17.35
CA ALA A 531 15.78 17.23 17.77
C ALA A 531 16.69 18.43 17.50
N VAL A 532 16.06 19.58 17.23
CA VAL A 532 16.73 20.90 17.16
C VAL A 532 16.00 21.88 18.06
N VAL A 533 16.75 22.76 18.75
CA VAL A 533 16.15 23.84 19.56
C VAL A 533 16.12 25.14 18.77
N VAL A 534 14.93 25.65 18.49
CA VAL A 534 14.67 26.85 17.68
C VAL A 534 13.76 27.82 18.43
N ASP A 535 13.77 29.09 18.03
CA ASP A 535 12.86 30.09 18.59
C ASP A 535 11.53 30.06 17.83
N LEU A 536 10.40 30.10 18.53
CA LEU A 536 9.12 30.27 17.87
C LEU A 536 8.98 31.73 17.41
N PRO A 537 8.73 32.00 16.11
CA PRO A 537 8.50 33.35 15.65
C PRO A 537 7.25 33.97 16.31
N GLU A 538 7.28 35.28 16.52
CA GLU A 538 6.18 36.01 17.14
C GLU A 538 4.88 35.83 16.33
N ASN A 539 3.76 35.57 17.02
CA ASN A 539 2.43 35.34 16.42
C ASN A 539 2.33 34.16 15.44
N VAL A 540 3.28 33.22 15.46
CA VAL A 540 3.26 32.01 14.62
C VAL A 540 2.92 30.81 15.51
N THR A 541 2.06 29.90 15.03
CA THR A 541 1.79 28.66 15.76
C THR A 541 2.93 27.65 15.56
N TYR A 542 3.14 26.71 16.49
CA TYR A 542 4.15 25.66 16.32
C TYR A 542 3.96 24.86 15.02
N LEU A 543 2.72 24.70 14.56
CA LEU A 543 2.40 24.01 13.31
C LEU A 543 2.88 24.81 12.10
N ASP A 544 2.55 26.10 12.05
CA ASP A 544 2.96 26.98 10.95
C ASP A 544 4.48 27.12 10.89
N ALA A 545 5.14 27.22 12.04
CA ALA A 545 6.61 27.24 12.11
C ALA A 545 7.23 25.92 11.60
N THR A 546 6.61 24.78 11.92
CA THR A 546 7.07 23.46 11.43
C THR A 546 6.89 23.33 9.92
N LEU A 547 5.77 23.85 9.37
CA LEU A 547 5.54 23.88 7.93
C LEU A 547 6.55 24.78 7.21
N ALA A 548 6.89 25.93 7.78
CA ALA A 548 7.93 26.82 7.26
C ALA A 548 9.31 26.13 7.24
N TRP A 549 9.65 25.37 8.28
CA TRP A 549 10.88 24.56 8.27
C TRP A 549 10.87 23.46 7.20
N ALA A 550 9.71 22.84 6.96
CA ALA A 550 9.57 21.87 5.89
C ALA A 550 9.80 22.52 4.51
N ASP A 551 9.34 23.75 4.29
CA ASP A 551 9.61 24.51 3.06
C ASP A 551 11.10 24.83 2.91
N VAL A 552 11.77 25.25 3.99
CA VAL A 552 13.21 25.51 4.00
C VAL A 552 14.00 24.26 3.62
N LEU A 553 13.71 23.12 4.25
CA LEU A 553 14.39 21.84 3.96
C LEU A 553 14.12 21.36 2.53
N ARG A 554 12.88 21.50 2.03
CA ARG A 554 12.53 21.22 0.63
C ARG A 554 13.33 22.09 -0.34
N GLY A 555 13.48 23.38 -0.03
CA GLY A 555 14.29 24.32 -0.82
C GLY A 555 15.77 23.93 -0.89
N LEU A 556 16.26 23.15 0.08
CA LEU A 556 17.62 22.61 0.12
C LEU A 556 17.73 21.17 -0.45
N GLY A 557 16.65 20.65 -1.03
CA GLY A 557 16.64 19.32 -1.66
C GLY A 557 16.36 18.17 -0.69
N VAL A 558 15.94 18.43 0.55
CA VAL A 558 15.49 17.39 1.49
C VAL A 558 13.97 17.32 1.43
N SER A 559 13.42 16.22 0.92
CA SER A 559 11.98 16.01 0.97
C SER A 559 11.56 15.80 2.43
N CYS A 560 10.56 16.54 2.89
CA CYS A 560 10.08 16.49 4.27
C CYS A 560 8.57 16.51 4.30
N LYS A 561 7.96 15.66 5.14
CA LYS A 561 6.51 15.68 5.36
C LYS A 561 6.14 15.50 6.83
N PRO A 562 5.15 16.25 7.34
CA PRO A 562 4.54 15.93 8.62
C PRO A 562 3.86 14.54 8.57
N PRO A 563 4.00 13.67 9.60
CA PRO A 563 3.31 12.38 9.65
C PRO A 563 1.77 12.50 9.61
N THR A 564 1.25 13.60 10.16
CA THR A 564 -0.15 13.95 10.18
C THR A 564 -0.30 15.46 10.01
N PRO A 565 -1.48 15.97 9.59
CA PRO A 565 -1.72 17.42 9.47
C PRO A 565 -1.50 18.22 10.75
N THR A 566 -1.41 17.55 11.91
CA THR A 566 -1.23 18.18 13.23
C THR A 566 0.10 17.80 13.90
N SER A 567 1.00 17.11 13.19
CA SER A 567 2.28 16.69 13.77
C SER A 567 3.27 17.85 13.81
N LEU A 568 4.15 17.88 14.83
CA LEU A 568 5.25 18.88 14.94
C LEU A 568 6.65 18.28 14.70
N ASN A 569 6.71 17.05 14.20
CA ASN A 569 7.94 16.48 13.65
C ASN A 569 7.82 16.39 12.12
N LEU A 570 8.96 16.33 11.46
CA LEU A 570 9.07 16.09 10.02
C LEU A 570 9.72 14.73 9.80
N HIS A 571 9.08 13.89 8.99
CA HIS A 571 9.78 12.79 8.33
C HIS A 571 10.65 13.39 7.24
N CYS A 572 11.96 13.34 7.44
CA CYS A 572 12.99 13.84 6.54
C CYS A 572 13.55 12.67 5.70
N TYR A 573 13.30 12.71 4.40
CA TYR A 573 13.85 11.76 3.43
C TYR A 573 15.24 12.22 3.02
N PHE A 574 16.27 11.66 3.67
CA PHE A 574 17.67 12.06 3.48
C PHE A 574 18.51 10.89 2.95
N GLU A 575 19.06 11.05 1.75
CA GLU A 575 19.87 10.02 1.08
C GLU A 575 19.16 8.65 1.04
N ASP A 576 19.73 7.62 1.66
CA ASP A 576 19.26 6.24 1.72
C ASP A 576 18.74 5.82 3.10
N PHE A 577 18.51 6.76 4.03
CA PHE A 577 17.88 6.46 5.31
C PHE A 577 17.04 7.65 5.83
N ASP A 578 15.75 7.40 6.09
CA ASP A 578 14.79 8.41 6.55
C ASP A 578 14.99 8.69 8.06
N MET A 579 14.77 9.94 8.48
CA MET A 579 14.91 10.35 9.90
C MET A 579 13.76 11.25 10.32
N ASP A 580 13.46 11.26 11.62
CA ASP A 580 12.45 12.15 12.19
C ASP A 580 13.13 13.35 12.84
N LEU A 581 12.77 14.55 12.39
CA LEU A 581 13.27 15.80 12.95
C LEU A 581 12.19 16.48 13.79
N PHE A 582 12.46 16.61 15.08
CA PHE A 582 11.60 17.28 16.05
C PHE A 582 12.08 18.71 16.31
N PHE A 583 11.15 19.65 16.28
CA PHE A 583 11.42 21.03 16.67
C PHE A 583 11.05 21.25 18.14
N ILE A 584 12.04 21.68 18.91
CA ILE A 584 11.87 22.11 20.29
C ILE A 584 11.85 23.63 20.30
N TYR A 585 10.73 24.21 20.70
CA TYR A 585 10.52 25.65 20.59
C TYR A 585 10.82 26.38 21.89
N ARG A 586 11.66 27.42 21.80
CA ARG A 586 11.78 28.46 22.82
C ARG A 586 10.66 29.48 22.62
N MET A 587 9.97 29.80 23.71
CA MET A 587 8.92 30.82 23.73
C MET A 587 9.46 32.08 24.42
N PRO A 588 9.40 33.26 23.78
CA PRO A 588 9.88 34.51 24.38
C PRO A 588 9.28 34.80 25.76
N GLU A 589 8.01 34.46 25.95
CA GLU A 589 7.25 34.71 27.19
C GLU A 589 7.62 33.74 28.32
N GLN A 590 8.30 32.62 28.01
CA GLN A 590 8.65 31.57 28.97
C GLN A 590 10.13 31.19 28.88
N PRO A 591 11.06 32.10 29.25
CA PRO A 591 12.49 31.96 28.96
C PRO A 591 13.21 30.79 29.65
N LYS A 592 12.57 30.16 30.65
CA LYS A 592 13.09 28.99 31.39
C LYS A 592 12.51 27.66 30.89
N LYS A 593 11.64 27.69 29.89
CA LYS A 593 10.90 26.54 29.39
C LYS A 593 11.06 26.42 27.88
N VAL A 594 10.83 25.22 27.38
CA VAL A 594 10.69 24.92 25.97
C VAL A 594 9.47 24.02 25.74
N TRP A 595 8.96 24.00 24.51
CA TRP A 595 7.84 23.13 24.11
C TRP A 595 8.35 22.05 23.17
N THR A 596 8.08 20.80 23.51
CA THR A 596 8.45 19.64 22.70
C THR A 596 7.44 18.51 22.86
N HIS A 597 7.45 17.57 21.92
CA HIS A 597 6.71 16.31 22.00
C HIS A 597 7.23 15.44 23.13
N MET A 598 6.34 15.01 24.02
CA MET A 598 6.65 14.10 25.11
C MET A 598 5.67 12.92 25.10
N GLN A 599 5.30 12.38 26.26
CA GLN A 599 4.48 11.17 26.39
C GLN A 599 3.15 11.26 25.62
N GLY A 600 2.84 10.20 24.86
CA GLY A 600 1.59 10.08 24.11
C GLY A 600 1.41 11.10 22.98
N TYR A 601 2.50 11.52 22.31
CA TYR A 601 2.50 12.56 21.27
C TYR A 601 1.94 13.91 21.74
N ARG A 602 2.05 14.19 23.05
CA ARG A 602 1.59 15.46 23.62
C ARG A 602 2.74 16.45 23.66
N VAL A 603 2.48 17.64 23.12
CA VAL A 603 3.38 18.78 23.26
C VAL A 603 3.17 19.36 24.65
N ARG A 604 4.24 19.49 25.44
CA ARG A 604 4.20 20.12 26.76
C ARG A 604 5.46 20.90 27.06
N GLU A 605 5.39 21.71 28.11
CA GLU A 605 6.54 22.41 28.63
C GLU A 605 7.57 21.45 29.26
N VAL A 606 8.84 21.73 29.00
CA VAL A 606 10.02 21.06 29.58
C VAL A 606 10.98 22.14 30.07
N SER A 607 11.73 21.86 31.14
CA SER A 607 12.73 22.80 31.66
C SER A 607 13.84 23.01 30.63
N LYS A 608 14.07 24.27 30.23
CA LYS A 608 15.10 24.62 29.24
C LYS A 608 16.51 24.13 29.65
N SER A 609 16.79 24.14 30.95
CA SER A 609 18.07 23.68 31.51
C SER A 609 18.38 22.20 31.32
N LEU A 610 17.38 21.37 30.96
CA LEU A 610 17.61 19.97 30.62
C LEU A 610 18.27 19.82 29.24
N LEU A 611 18.06 20.80 28.37
CA LEU A 611 18.53 20.78 26.99
C LEU A 611 19.71 21.73 26.78
N GLU A 612 19.65 22.94 27.35
CA GLU A 612 20.59 24.01 27.02
C GLU A 612 21.47 24.47 28.20
N PRO A 613 22.76 24.81 27.95
CA PRO A 613 23.45 24.70 26.65
C PRO A 613 23.66 23.22 26.27
N LEU A 614 23.56 22.91 24.98
CA LEU A 614 23.73 21.53 24.50
C LEU A 614 25.11 20.99 24.90
N GLY A 615 25.13 19.76 25.40
CA GLY A 615 26.33 18.98 25.62
C GLY A 615 26.80 18.29 24.34
N LYS A 616 27.75 17.38 24.50
CA LYS A 616 28.28 16.53 23.43
C LYS A 616 28.34 15.08 23.90
N MET A 617 28.21 14.14 22.98
CA MET A 617 28.37 12.71 23.22
C MET A 617 29.12 12.06 22.07
N GLU A 618 29.86 11.00 22.35
CA GLU A 618 30.52 10.17 21.34
C GLU A 618 29.70 8.93 21.05
N PHE A 619 29.54 8.59 19.77
CA PHE A 619 28.88 7.36 19.34
C PHE A 619 29.44 6.89 18.00
N ARG A 620 29.85 5.62 17.92
CA ARG A 620 30.38 5.00 16.68
C ARG A 620 31.49 5.81 16.00
N GLY A 621 32.35 6.46 16.79
CA GLY A 621 33.47 7.28 16.31
C GLY A 621 33.10 8.70 15.83
N TYR A 622 31.84 9.10 16.01
CA TYR A 622 31.36 10.45 15.71
C TYR A 622 31.01 11.19 17.00
N GLU A 623 31.23 12.51 17.00
CA GLU A 623 30.75 13.42 18.03
C GLU A 623 29.37 13.96 17.61
N PHE A 624 28.40 13.89 18.52
CA PHE A 624 27.05 14.43 18.35
C PHE A 624 26.76 15.45 19.45
N TYR A 625 25.90 16.44 19.16
CA TYR A 625 25.28 17.23 20.22
C TYR A 625 24.38 16.33 21.09
N ALA A 626 24.15 16.75 22.33
CA ALA A 626 23.27 16.05 23.27
C ALA A 626 22.55 17.06 24.20
N PRO A 627 21.43 16.68 24.84
CA PRO A 627 20.85 17.45 25.93
C PRO A 627 21.88 17.79 27.01
N ALA A 628 21.78 18.97 27.62
CA ALA A 628 22.63 19.38 28.74
C ALA A 628 22.61 18.37 29.90
N GLN A 629 21.46 17.74 30.15
CA GLN A 629 21.25 16.75 31.21
C GLN A 629 20.52 15.53 30.63
N ILE A 630 21.26 14.62 29.99
CA ILE A 630 20.71 13.45 29.28
C ILE A 630 19.80 12.61 30.19
N GLU A 631 20.29 12.16 31.35
CA GLU A 631 19.53 11.31 32.27
C GLU A 631 18.24 11.99 32.75
N ALA A 632 18.31 13.27 33.12
CA ALA A 632 17.15 14.01 33.58
C ALA A 632 16.13 14.28 32.46
N PHE A 633 16.58 14.46 31.22
CA PHE A 633 15.70 14.56 30.05
C PHE A 633 15.02 13.23 29.74
N LEU A 634 15.74 12.10 29.84
CA LEU A 634 15.18 10.75 29.68
C LEU A 634 14.19 10.42 30.81
N GLU A 635 14.51 10.76 32.06
CA GLU A 635 13.58 10.60 33.18
C GLU A 635 12.31 11.44 32.99
N ASP A 636 12.43 12.69 32.52
CA ASP A 636 11.25 13.52 32.21
C ASP A 636 10.40 12.91 31.08
N ARG A 637 11.01 12.19 30.13
CA ARG A 637 10.33 11.55 28.98
C ARG A 637 9.75 10.17 29.26
N TYR A 638 10.39 9.36 30.06
CA TYR A 638 10.05 7.94 30.28
C TYR A 638 9.67 7.62 31.73
N GLY A 639 9.87 8.56 32.65
CA GLY A 639 9.64 8.39 34.08
C GLY A 639 10.81 7.73 34.80
N LYS A 640 10.71 7.58 36.12
CA LYS A 640 11.77 7.05 36.99
C LYS A 640 12.27 5.65 36.64
N GLY A 641 11.48 4.86 35.90
CA GLY A 641 11.82 3.51 35.48
C GLY A 641 12.63 3.42 34.17
N TRP A 642 13.00 4.54 33.55
CA TRP A 642 13.59 4.59 32.20
C TRP A 642 14.87 3.74 32.01
N THR A 643 15.61 3.52 33.10
CA THR A 643 16.82 2.69 33.12
C THR A 643 16.55 1.20 32.92
N THR A 644 15.28 0.77 33.06
CA THR A 644 14.86 -0.62 32.87
C THR A 644 13.92 -0.68 31.66
N PRO A 645 14.17 -1.53 30.65
CA PRO A 645 13.26 -1.70 29.53
C PRO A 645 11.85 -2.09 30.00
N ASP A 646 10.84 -1.30 29.59
CA ASP A 646 9.43 -1.59 29.82
C ASP A 646 8.77 -1.98 28.49
N PRO A 647 8.53 -3.28 28.23
CA PRO A 647 7.92 -3.74 26.98
C PRO A 647 6.45 -3.31 26.84
N THR A 648 5.86 -2.70 27.87
CA THR A 648 4.49 -2.18 27.86
C THR A 648 4.40 -0.66 27.67
N PHE A 649 5.53 0.04 27.54
CA PHE A 649 5.55 1.52 27.47
C PHE A 649 4.72 2.11 26.32
N GLU A 650 4.58 1.39 25.21
CA GLU A 650 3.80 1.81 24.04
C GLU A 650 2.34 1.29 24.01
N LEU A 651 1.92 0.47 24.99
CA LEU A 651 0.54 -0.03 25.11
C LEU A 651 -0.39 1.02 25.73
#